data_AF-A0A4Y9S6V0-F1
#
_entry.id   AF-A0A4Y9S6V0-F1
#
_cell.length_a   1.000
_cell.length_b   1.000
_cell.length_c   1.000
_cell.angle_alpha   90.00
_cell.angle_beta   90.00
_cell.angle_gamma   90.00
#
_symmetry.space_group_name_H-M   'P 1'
#
loop_
_entity.id
_entity.type
_entity.pdbx_description
1 polymer ?
#
loop_
_entity_poly.entity_id
_entity_poly.type
_entity_poly.pdbx_seq_one_letter_code
_entity_poly.pdbx_strand_id
1 'polypeptide(L)'
;MSTVSFLSQLYTNLLGRNPDASGLAWWADVIDSGRANAAEVTRDFIDSPEFGGVVQPLARLYYAAFGRIPDASGLQYWTHNAQGGQSYADIVKYFAASPEFAKLYGQLDSAAFLDALSTTALGHSMDTTARAGWLDKLASGSATRADVLSSVVSSSEMAAHKAAEVKAIAAFYGTLGTMPGQADLAAAVATSDPAALITKLYASAAYQGVAAPGLIAHGTITDAFGHGATVFIDTNANGVLDAGEVSVKADGAGNFDFGTSAAFKGQLTVQGANGASFTAPSGATVVNALTTLVQGVAASQHLDTAAAEQLVRSALGLGSADLLHTDFTATAADLTLAPSTRDQAAKVQATAAQLEMVISQTSAALQGLGLAADAVSAGAAAVQAVSTFIANPTRQGAADLADSGAIQTMVKAAGALLKASPAQLAVLNLAAPELAKVIVNVNSALAQASGSAAWETINKIGTIEANAATVLAKLAGGDISGALGLATLPALTKALPIVMSGGGEGISTSGPPSLTGNSVYTDAMRLAFSEDVFAGSGKIIITDGDSQTHYNSSTGKLETRAVGGTDTRVLDIHDSHVTIEDNMVWITFDTPLSTSKSYHLIINPGALVDTDYNAFTGRADASAQYPTYNPTVSASATALSANYLSPNSNIKAGDDAIIRVTFDQSVTVSGSPTLALTGGRTATYVSGSGSNTLVFKYTVTSGEETSLGMVTGGGAGLAGQVKSGAGLLLDSAHIAFTDLPLGYGTVHIDGVKPTYTVTMDKAALDATHNTATVTVTFSEDIQQSTFLASDVTVSNGTLGSWTRGADGKTYTATFTAAGEVSDSTNVITYTPTALKDWAGNVAISTAASTSNFTIDTKPPVALLASNVANNAPFAIQFDEAVYASGTGEVVLTKDDDSTVHIPLANVTFSADHKTMTLVDAGVLVPGHQYSVTLPPELKDGGGNPLSSGTYWFQVTTDGKPSALSARFLDYSGGTYHVGDQIQFEVEFNENVFVSGTPKIQLETGTVDQYAEYTTGSGSNTLRFSYTVHEGDSQANLVGALLHDLSAMDGLIKNDGDHFLDTAHIVFDHIDGSYGTSTIKLDGIAPTAGTNLTLDPDTHENNLYSNTLNLNFDEAVNFTHGSIELHDAGTNAVVATWTGTSSSTHPDWTISGNSLQLKLPANGAGIANPGHFYIITVGHPIHDTAGNDFAGYSGASDLNFIVPVTA
;
A
#
# COMPACT_ATOMS: atom_id res chain seq x y z
N MET A 1 -18.25 -24.81 15.49
CA MET A 1 -16.78 -25.05 15.53
C MET A 1 -16.11 -23.95 16.37
N SER A 2 -14.94 -24.18 17.00
CA SER A 2 -14.17 -23.11 17.69
C SER A 2 -13.27 -22.36 16.69
N THR A 3 -12.87 -21.11 16.98
CA THR A 3 -11.95 -20.31 16.15
C THR A 3 -10.68 -21.08 15.81
N VAL A 4 -10.05 -21.68 16.83
CA VAL A 4 -8.84 -22.50 16.68
C VAL A 4 -9.06 -23.71 15.77
N SER A 5 -10.21 -24.39 15.89
CA SER A 5 -10.54 -25.55 15.06
C SER A 5 -10.83 -25.15 13.61
N PHE A 6 -11.42 -23.98 13.39
CA PHE A 6 -11.67 -23.42 12.07
C PHE A 6 -10.35 -23.05 11.38
N LEU A 7 -9.48 -22.31 12.07
CA LEU A 7 -8.17 -21.93 11.54
C LEU A 7 -7.31 -23.15 11.22
N SER A 8 -7.27 -24.14 12.12
CA SER A 8 -6.56 -25.39 11.87
C SER A 8 -7.06 -26.11 10.61
N GLN A 9 -8.37 -26.04 10.35
CA GLN A 9 -8.96 -26.61 9.13
C GLN A 9 -8.59 -25.81 7.88
N LEU A 10 -8.55 -24.47 7.93
CA LEU A 10 -8.08 -23.65 6.80
C LEU A 10 -6.63 -23.94 6.45
N TYR A 11 -5.74 -23.99 7.44
CA TYR A 11 -4.34 -24.37 7.25
C TYR A 11 -4.21 -25.75 6.59
N THR A 12 -4.98 -26.72 7.06
CA THR A 12 -4.94 -28.09 6.52
C THR A 12 -5.53 -28.19 5.12
N ASN A 13 -6.64 -27.50 4.84
CA ASN A 13 -7.35 -27.59 3.57
C ASN A 13 -6.68 -26.76 2.48
N LEU A 14 -6.31 -25.51 2.79
CA LEU A 14 -5.78 -24.58 1.79
C LEU A 14 -4.27 -24.66 1.68
N LEU A 15 -3.57 -24.88 2.79
CA LEU A 15 -2.10 -24.88 2.81
C LEU A 15 -1.51 -26.27 3.00
N GLY A 16 -2.29 -27.32 3.28
CA GLY A 16 -1.78 -28.70 3.35
C GLY A 16 -0.85 -29.00 4.53
N ARG A 17 -0.77 -28.09 5.52
CA ARG A 17 0.06 -28.24 6.73
C ARG A 17 -0.71 -27.87 7.99
N ASN A 18 -0.18 -28.29 9.13
CA ASN A 18 -0.64 -27.78 10.42
C ASN A 18 -0.13 -26.34 10.62
N PRO A 19 -0.91 -25.48 11.31
CA PRO A 19 -0.42 -24.17 11.69
C PRO A 19 0.71 -24.29 12.72
N ASP A 20 1.68 -23.36 12.65
CA ASP A 20 2.60 -23.15 13.76
C ASP A 20 1.88 -22.43 14.91
N ALA A 21 2.43 -22.55 16.13
CA ALA A 21 1.77 -22.02 17.33
C ALA A 21 1.59 -20.50 17.29
N SER A 22 2.56 -19.77 16.74
CA SER A 22 2.53 -18.31 16.64
C SER A 22 1.53 -17.83 15.59
N GLY A 23 1.53 -18.43 14.41
CA GLY A 23 0.58 -18.16 13.34
C GLY A 23 -0.85 -18.48 13.74
N LEU A 24 -1.09 -19.61 14.40
CA LEU A 24 -2.41 -19.97 14.92
C LEU A 24 -2.92 -18.96 15.95
N ALA A 25 -2.07 -18.55 16.88
CA ALA A 25 -2.42 -17.58 17.91
C ALA A 25 -2.72 -16.20 17.31
N TRP A 26 -1.94 -15.76 16.34
CA TRP A 26 -2.14 -14.48 15.65
C TRP A 26 -3.47 -14.45 14.89
N TRP A 27 -3.76 -15.47 14.08
CA TRP A 27 -5.04 -15.53 13.36
C TRP A 27 -6.24 -15.72 14.29
N ALA A 28 -6.07 -16.43 15.40
CA ALA A 28 -7.12 -16.57 16.40
C ALA A 28 -7.43 -15.22 17.04
N ASP A 29 -6.40 -14.45 17.41
CA ASP A 29 -6.55 -13.09 17.91
C ASP A 29 -7.20 -12.16 16.88
N VAL A 30 -6.85 -12.26 15.60
CA VAL A 30 -7.51 -11.48 14.52
C VAL A 30 -9.02 -11.72 14.46
N ILE A 31 -9.47 -12.97 14.60
CA ILE A 31 -10.90 -13.31 14.59
C ILE A 31 -11.56 -12.97 15.93
N ASP A 32 -10.95 -13.33 17.04
CA ASP A 32 -11.53 -13.19 18.38
C ASP A 32 -11.57 -11.73 18.83
N SER A 33 -10.66 -10.88 18.34
CA SER A 33 -10.70 -9.41 18.54
C SER A 33 -11.58 -8.67 17.54
N GLY A 34 -12.19 -9.37 16.58
CA GLY A 34 -13.11 -8.79 15.59
C GLY A 34 -12.45 -8.00 14.46
N ARG A 35 -11.11 -8.07 14.32
CA ARG A 35 -10.35 -7.40 13.25
C ARG A 35 -10.67 -7.94 11.86
N ALA A 36 -11.02 -9.23 11.75
CA ALA A 36 -11.53 -9.84 10.53
C ALA A 36 -12.51 -10.97 10.86
N ASN A 37 -13.48 -11.19 9.98
CA ASN A 37 -14.42 -12.31 10.09
C ASN A 37 -13.90 -13.57 9.37
N ALA A 38 -14.58 -14.71 9.55
CA ALA A 38 -14.15 -15.98 8.96
C ALA A 38 -14.10 -15.99 7.42
N ALA A 39 -14.94 -15.19 6.75
CA ALA A 39 -14.91 -15.05 5.29
C ALA A 39 -13.68 -14.25 4.82
N GLU A 40 -13.34 -13.18 5.53
CA GLU A 40 -12.15 -12.36 5.25
C GLU A 40 -10.86 -13.14 5.48
N VAL A 41 -10.76 -13.87 6.60
CA VAL A 41 -9.60 -14.73 6.87
C VAL A 41 -9.47 -15.81 5.79
N THR A 42 -10.57 -16.42 5.34
CA THR A 42 -10.50 -17.41 4.26
C THR A 42 -10.01 -16.83 2.95
N ARG A 43 -10.47 -15.61 2.59
CA ARG A 43 -9.97 -14.89 1.43
C ARG A 43 -8.47 -14.65 1.54
N ASP A 44 -8.00 -14.20 2.70
CA ASP A 44 -6.58 -13.87 2.91
C ASP A 44 -5.69 -15.12 2.78
N PHE A 45 -6.17 -16.30 3.17
CA PHE A 45 -5.48 -17.57 2.90
C PHE A 45 -5.43 -17.92 1.41
N ILE A 46 -6.52 -17.70 0.68
CA ILE A 46 -6.61 -18.00 -0.77
C ILE A 46 -5.72 -17.05 -1.58
N ASP A 47 -5.63 -15.78 -1.16
CA ASP A 47 -4.78 -14.77 -1.82
C ASP A 47 -3.34 -14.76 -1.29
N SER A 48 -3.01 -15.62 -0.32
CA SER A 48 -1.66 -15.72 0.23
C SER A 48 -0.63 -16.18 -0.80
N PRO A 49 0.63 -15.71 -0.70
CA PRO A 49 1.73 -16.22 -1.54
C PRO A 49 1.94 -17.72 -1.39
N GLU A 50 1.67 -18.30 -0.22
CA GLU A 50 1.81 -19.73 0.05
C GLU A 50 0.80 -20.56 -0.77
N PHE A 51 -0.46 -20.14 -0.78
CA PHE A 51 -1.48 -20.76 -1.63
C PHE A 51 -1.17 -20.56 -3.12
N GLY A 52 -0.77 -19.34 -3.51
CA GLY A 52 -0.41 -18.99 -4.88
C GLY A 52 0.79 -19.77 -5.43
N GLY A 53 1.81 -20.00 -4.61
CA GLY A 53 3.06 -20.65 -5.00
C GLY A 53 3.00 -22.17 -5.03
N VAL A 54 2.18 -22.80 -4.17
CA VAL A 54 2.17 -24.28 -4.02
C VAL A 54 0.87 -24.89 -4.51
N VAL A 55 -0.28 -24.39 -4.05
CA VAL A 55 -1.57 -25.06 -4.24
C VAL A 55 -2.21 -24.72 -5.59
N GLN A 56 -2.13 -23.46 -6.02
CA GLN A 56 -2.67 -23.07 -7.33
C GLN A 56 -2.03 -23.83 -8.51
N PRO A 57 -0.69 -24.00 -8.59
CA PRO A 57 -0.08 -24.79 -9.66
C PRO A 57 -0.50 -26.26 -9.66
N LEU A 58 -0.74 -26.85 -8.49
CA LEU A 58 -1.21 -28.23 -8.38
C LEU A 58 -2.67 -28.37 -8.84
N ALA A 59 -3.54 -27.43 -8.46
CA ALA A 59 -4.92 -27.43 -8.95
C ALA A 59 -4.98 -27.26 -10.48
N ARG A 60 -4.13 -26.40 -11.07
CA ARG A 60 -4.00 -26.26 -12.54
C ARG A 60 -3.47 -27.53 -13.21
N LEU A 61 -2.58 -28.27 -12.55
CA LEU A 61 -2.05 -29.53 -13.09
C LEU A 61 -3.16 -30.56 -13.30
N TYR A 62 -4.12 -30.69 -12.38
CA TYR A 62 -5.28 -31.58 -12.55
C TYR A 62 -6.14 -31.20 -13.76
N TYR A 63 -6.38 -29.91 -13.97
CA TYR A 63 -7.10 -29.44 -15.15
C TYR A 63 -6.34 -29.72 -16.45
N ALA A 64 -5.04 -29.41 -16.50
CA ALA A 64 -4.27 -29.61 -17.72
C ALA A 64 -4.06 -31.09 -18.04
N ALA A 65 -3.81 -31.92 -17.02
CA ALA A 65 -3.55 -33.33 -17.21
C ALA A 65 -4.84 -34.11 -17.50
N PHE A 66 -5.92 -33.84 -16.77
CA PHE A 66 -7.11 -34.72 -16.76
C PHE A 66 -8.42 -34.03 -17.13
N GLY A 67 -8.44 -32.70 -17.30
CA GLY A 67 -9.65 -31.96 -17.64
C GLY A 67 -10.70 -31.95 -16.52
N ARG A 68 -10.32 -32.20 -15.28
CA ARG A 68 -11.22 -32.29 -14.12
C ARG A 68 -10.63 -31.63 -12.88
N ILE A 69 -11.51 -31.36 -11.90
CA ILE A 69 -11.09 -30.89 -10.56
C ILE A 69 -10.32 -31.98 -9.80
N PRO A 70 -9.38 -31.61 -8.92
CA PRO A 70 -8.80 -32.54 -7.98
C PRO A 70 -9.85 -33.02 -6.97
N ASP A 71 -9.72 -34.26 -6.51
CA ASP A 71 -10.35 -34.68 -5.27
C ASP A 71 -9.57 -34.10 -4.07
N ALA A 72 -10.27 -33.95 -2.93
CA ALA A 72 -9.71 -33.35 -1.72
C ALA A 72 -8.44 -34.06 -1.24
N SER A 73 -8.46 -35.40 -1.20
CA SER A 73 -7.32 -36.23 -0.79
C SER A 73 -6.12 -36.09 -1.72
N GLY A 74 -6.36 -36.06 -3.03
CA GLY A 74 -5.34 -35.93 -4.05
C GLY A 74 -4.65 -34.57 -4.00
N LEU A 75 -5.42 -33.49 -3.87
CA LEU A 75 -4.83 -32.15 -3.73
C LEU A 75 -3.98 -32.06 -2.46
N GLN A 76 -4.48 -32.53 -1.32
CA GLN A 76 -3.73 -32.54 -0.07
C GLN A 76 -2.46 -33.38 -0.15
N TYR A 77 -2.51 -34.56 -0.77
CA TYR A 77 -1.35 -35.42 -0.94
C TYR A 77 -0.23 -34.70 -1.72
N TRP A 78 -0.56 -34.06 -2.83
CA TRP A 78 0.45 -33.38 -3.64
C TRP A 78 0.95 -32.09 -2.99
N THR A 79 0.08 -31.35 -2.29
CA THR A 79 0.49 -30.16 -1.52
C THR A 79 1.49 -30.55 -0.43
N HIS A 80 1.24 -31.63 0.31
CA HIS A 80 2.15 -32.12 1.34
C HIS A 80 3.52 -32.52 0.77
N ASN A 81 3.53 -33.22 -0.37
CA ASN A 81 4.79 -33.60 -1.02
C ASN A 81 5.59 -32.38 -1.53
N ALA A 82 4.91 -31.39 -2.12
CA ALA A 82 5.55 -30.15 -2.56
C ALA A 82 6.17 -29.39 -1.38
N GLN A 83 5.47 -29.33 -0.24
CA GLN A 83 6.00 -28.74 1.00
C GLN A 83 7.12 -29.56 1.64
N GLY A 84 7.13 -30.88 1.45
CA GLY A 84 8.21 -31.78 1.86
C GLY A 84 9.48 -31.69 1.00
N GLY A 85 9.56 -30.72 0.07
CA GLY A 85 10.72 -30.48 -0.78
C GLY A 85 10.71 -31.22 -2.11
N GLN A 86 9.63 -31.92 -2.46
CA GLN A 86 9.52 -32.53 -3.79
C GLN A 86 9.32 -31.44 -4.85
N SER A 87 10.16 -31.45 -5.89
CA SER A 87 10.07 -30.45 -6.94
C SER A 87 8.77 -30.57 -7.74
N TYR A 88 8.20 -29.42 -8.13
CA TYR A 88 7.01 -29.38 -8.97
C TYR A 88 7.20 -30.16 -10.28
N ALA A 89 8.40 -30.07 -10.88
CA ALA A 89 8.74 -30.79 -12.09
C ALA A 89 8.65 -32.31 -11.91
N ASP A 90 9.05 -32.84 -10.75
CA ASP A 90 8.94 -34.28 -10.48
C ASP A 90 7.48 -34.69 -10.26
N ILE A 91 6.67 -33.85 -9.59
CA ILE A 91 5.22 -34.07 -9.46
C ILE A 91 4.56 -34.16 -10.84
N VAL A 92 4.90 -33.26 -11.77
CA VAL A 92 4.39 -33.32 -13.15
C VAL A 92 4.78 -34.63 -13.86
N LYS A 93 6.01 -35.12 -13.66
CA LYS A 93 6.44 -36.42 -14.19
C LYS A 93 5.61 -37.57 -13.61
N TYR A 94 5.26 -37.54 -12.33
CA TYR A 94 4.37 -38.54 -11.73
C TYR A 94 2.97 -38.52 -12.35
N PHE A 95 2.40 -37.34 -12.62
CA PHE A 95 1.13 -37.22 -13.34
C PHE A 95 1.23 -37.81 -14.75
N ALA A 96 2.28 -37.45 -15.49
CA ALA A 96 2.50 -37.93 -16.85
C ALA A 96 2.77 -39.45 -16.93
N ALA A 97 3.33 -40.04 -15.87
CA ALA A 97 3.54 -41.49 -15.74
C ALA A 97 2.32 -42.24 -15.20
N SER A 98 1.26 -41.54 -14.79
CA SER A 98 0.09 -42.16 -14.17
C SER A 98 -0.71 -43.03 -15.17
N PRO A 99 -1.37 -44.10 -14.70
CA PRO A 99 -2.30 -44.87 -15.53
C PRO A 99 -3.42 -44.03 -16.13
N GLU A 100 -3.88 -42.98 -15.43
CA GLU A 100 -4.91 -42.05 -15.90
C GLU A 100 -4.42 -41.25 -17.12
N PHE A 101 -3.19 -40.72 -17.05
CA PHE A 101 -2.57 -39.99 -18.16
C PHE A 101 -2.29 -40.92 -19.35
N ALA A 102 -1.81 -42.14 -19.08
CA ALA A 102 -1.60 -43.15 -20.12
C ALA A 102 -2.91 -43.56 -20.80
N LYS A 103 -4.03 -43.58 -20.08
CA LYS A 103 -5.35 -43.87 -20.64
C LYS A 103 -5.85 -42.76 -21.57
N LEU A 104 -5.61 -41.50 -21.22
CA LEU A 104 -6.05 -40.35 -22.02
C LEU A 104 -5.15 -40.12 -23.24
N TYR A 105 -3.84 -40.24 -23.07
CA TYR A 105 -2.87 -39.79 -24.06
C TYR A 105 -1.93 -40.88 -24.58
N GLY A 106 -1.75 -41.98 -23.86
CA GLY A 106 -0.70 -42.96 -24.13
C GLY A 106 -0.79 -43.66 -25.50
N GLN A 107 -1.98 -43.72 -26.10
CA GLN A 107 -2.21 -44.31 -27.41
C GLN A 107 -2.15 -43.30 -28.58
N LEU A 108 -2.07 -42.00 -28.28
CA LEU A 108 -2.01 -40.94 -29.30
C LEU A 108 -0.60 -40.85 -29.87
N ASP A 109 -0.45 -40.50 -31.15
CA ASP A 109 0.84 -40.05 -31.68
C ASP A 109 1.21 -38.65 -31.14
N SER A 110 2.42 -38.17 -31.41
CA SER A 110 2.87 -36.88 -30.87
C SER A 110 2.02 -35.69 -31.31
N ALA A 111 1.48 -35.71 -32.53
CA ALA A 111 0.64 -34.63 -33.06
C ALA A 111 -0.74 -34.63 -32.40
N ALA A 112 -1.39 -35.78 -32.36
CA ALA A 112 -2.67 -35.96 -31.70
C ALA A 112 -2.58 -35.73 -30.19
N PHE A 113 -1.44 -36.06 -29.56
CA PHE A 113 -1.18 -35.77 -28.15
C PHE A 113 -1.16 -34.26 -27.88
N LEU A 114 -0.40 -33.48 -28.65
CA LEU A 114 -0.34 -32.02 -28.48
C LEU A 114 -1.72 -31.39 -28.65
N ASP A 115 -2.47 -31.82 -29.66
CA ASP A 115 -3.81 -31.28 -29.92
C ASP A 115 -4.80 -31.64 -28.78
N ALA A 116 -4.77 -32.89 -28.30
CA ALA A 116 -5.62 -33.35 -27.21
C ALA A 116 -5.31 -32.65 -25.87
N LEU A 117 -4.02 -32.51 -25.53
CA LEU A 117 -3.58 -31.86 -24.30
C LEU A 117 -3.95 -30.37 -24.32
N SER A 118 -3.69 -29.68 -25.42
CA SER A 118 -4.00 -28.24 -25.57
C SER A 118 -5.49 -27.99 -25.49
N THR A 119 -6.30 -28.82 -26.15
CA THR A 119 -7.76 -28.72 -26.07
C THR A 119 -8.25 -28.93 -24.65
N THR A 120 -7.67 -29.88 -23.91
CA THR A 120 -8.05 -30.18 -22.53
C THR A 120 -7.65 -29.06 -21.57
N ALA A 121 -6.44 -28.51 -21.70
CA ALA A 121 -5.89 -27.52 -20.79
C ALA A 121 -6.38 -26.08 -21.11
N LEU A 122 -6.32 -25.69 -22.37
CA LEU A 122 -6.48 -24.31 -22.84
C LEU A 122 -7.82 -24.08 -23.55
N GLY A 123 -8.54 -25.14 -23.93
CA GLY A 123 -9.79 -25.04 -24.67
C GLY A 123 -9.62 -24.74 -26.17
N HIS A 124 -8.38 -24.63 -26.66
CA HIS A 124 -8.04 -24.46 -28.07
C HIS A 124 -6.75 -25.20 -28.44
N SER A 125 -6.47 -25.29 -29.74
CA SER A 125 -5.22 -25.86 -30.26
C SER A 125 -4.03 -24.92 -30.03
N MET A 126 -2.83 -25.50 -29.85
CA MET A 126 -1.57 -24.76 -29.88
C MET A 126 -1.38 -23.99 -31.20
N ASP A 127 -0.67 -22.88 -31.14
CA ASP A 127 -0.26 -22.16 -32.34
C ASP A 127 0.66 -23.02 -33.22
N THR A 128 0.71 -22.71 -34.51
CA THR A 128 1.42 -23.51 -35.51
C THR A 128 2.93 -23.56 -35.29
N THR A 129 3.52 -22.53 -34.68
CA THR A 129 4.97 -22.43 -34.44
C THR A 129 5.37 -23.22 -33.19
N ALA A 130 4.66 -23.04 -32.07
CA ALA A 130 4.90 -23.81 -30.85
C ALA A 130 4.66 -25.31 -31.08
N ARG A 131 3.60 -25.65 -31.82
CA ARG A 131 3.28 -27.04 -32.18
C ARG A 131 4.40 -27.69 -32.98
N ALA A 132 4.95 -26.98 -33.98
CA ALA A 132 6.09 -27.48 -34.77
C ALA A 132 7.33 -27.71 -33.89
N GLY A 133 7.67 -26.74 -33.04
CA GLY A 133 8.82 -26.87 -32.13
C GLY A 133 8.70 -28.03 -31.13
N TRP A 134 7.51 -28.29 -30.61
CA TRP A 134 7.28 -29.45 -29.72
C TRP A 134 7.35 -30.78 -30.45
N LEU A 135 6.85 -30.86 -31.69
CA LEU A 135 6.97 -32.06 -32.51
C LEU A 135 8.43 -32.43 -32.79
N ASP A 136 9.28 -31.44 -33.11
CA ASP A 136 10.71 -31.66 -33.34
C ASP A 136 11.44 -32.15 -32.08
N LYS A 137 11.11 -31.57 -30.91
CA LYS A 137 11.68 -32.00 -29.62
C LYS A 137 11.24 -33.40 -29.19
N LEU A 138 9.96 -33.73 -29.42
CA LEU A 138 9.43 -35.08 -29.14
C LEU A 138 10.01 -36.12 -30.12
N ALA A 139 10.18 -35.77 -31.40
CA ALA A 139 10.72 -36.67 -32.41
C ALA A 139 12.22 -36.95 -32.21
N SER A 140 12.98 -35.95 -31.78
CA SER A 140 14.42 -36.09 -31.44
C SER A 140 14.67 -36.75 -30.08
N GLY A 141 13.64 -36.94 -29.26
CA GLY A 141 13.76 -37.44 -27.88
C GLY A 141 14.35 -36.41 -26.90
N SER A 142 14.52 -35.15 -27.32
CA SER A 142 15.06 -34.06 -26.50
C SER A 142 14.04 -33.51 -25.49
N ALA A 143 12.76 -33.87 -25.62
CA ALA A 143 11.72 -33.61 -24.65
C ALA A 143 10.78 -34.81 -24.54
N THR A 144 10.18 -34.97 -23.37
CA THR A 144 9.16 -35.97 -23.06
C THR A 144 7.76 -35.34 -23.03
N ARG A 145 6.72 -36.19 -22.97
CA ARG A 145 5.35 -35.71 -22.77
C ARG A 145 5.15 -35.01 -21.42
N ALA A 146 5.95 -35.38 -20.41
CA ALA A 146 5.94 -34.70 -19.12
C ALA A 146 6.47 -33.26 -19.24
N ASP A 147 7.48 -33.04 -20.09
CA ASP A 147 8.02 -31.70 -20.33
C ASP A 147 7.03 -30.79 -21.07
N VAL A 148 6.25 -31.36 -22.01
CA VAL A 148 5.14 -30.64 -22.64
C VAL A 148 4.07 -30.28 -21.62
N LEU A 149 3.62 -31.23 -20.80
CA LEU A 149 2.62 -30.99 -19.74
C LEU A 149 3.11 -29.91 -18.78
N SER A 150 4.38 -29.98 -18.34
CA SER A 150 4.98 -28.97 -17.47
C SER A 150 4.96 -27.59 -18.11
N SER A 151 5.30 -27.49 -19.40
CA SER A 151 5.28 -26.21 -20.11
C SER A 151 3.88 -25.62 -20.25
N VAL A 152 2.87 -26.44 -20.49
CA VAL A 152 1.47 -25.97 -20.62
C VAL A 152 0.96 -25.48 -19.26
N VAL A 153 1.19 -26.23 -18.19
CA VAL A 153 0.70 -25.87 -16.85
C VAL A 153 1.35 -24.61 -16.29
N SER A 154 2.64 -24.42 -16.56
CA SER A 154 3.39 -23.24 -16.13
C SER A 154 3.20 -22.02 -17.04
N SER A 155 2.37 -22.12 -18.09
CA SER A 155 2.10 -20.98 -18.99
C SER A 155 1.22 -19.91 -18.31
N SER A 156 1.47 -18.64 -18.64
CA SER A 156 0.61 -17.53 -18.20
C SER A 156 -0.81 -17.65 -18.75
N GLU A 157 -0.96 -18.26 -19.92
CA GLU A 157 -2.26 -18.56 -20.55
C GLU A 157 -3.09 -19.53 -19.70
N MET A 158 -2.49 -20.64 -19.26
CA MET A 158 -3.16 -21.59 -18.36
C MET A 158 -3.50 -20.96 -17.01
N ALA A 159 -2.61 -20.11 -16.48
CA ALA A 159 -2.85 -19.39 -15.24
C ALA A 159 -4.08 -18.47 -15.33
N ALA A 160 -4.22 -17.73 -16.43
CA ALA A 160 -5.37 -16.86 -16.68
C ALA A 160 -6.65 -17.65 -16.97
N HIS A 161 -6.58 -18.69 -17.81
CA HIS A 161 -7.74 -19.46 -18.26
C HIS A 161 -8.43 -20.24 -17.12
N LYS A 162 -7.69 -20.59 -16.06
CA LYS A 162 -8.22 -21.35 -14.90
C LYS A 162 -8.16 -20.60 -13.57
N ALA A 163 -7.94 -19.29 -13.58
CA ALA A 163 -7.88 -18.50 -12.36
C ALA A 163 -9.19 -18.56 -11.56
N ALA A 164 -10.34 -18.41 -12.23
CA ALA A 164 -11.65 -18.40 -11.58
C ALA A 164 -12.01 -19.77 -11.00
N GLU A 165 -11.77 -20.84 -11.75
CA GLU A 165 -12.01 -22.22 -11.30
C GLU A 165 -11.13 -22.60 -10.10
N VAL A 166 -9.85 -22.22 -10.11
CA VAL A 166 -8.92 -22.53 -9.01
C VAL A 166 -9.33 -21.77 -7.74
N LYS A 167 -9.69 -20.49 -7.85
CA LYS A 167 -10.18 -19.71 -6.69
C LYS A 167 -11.53 -20.22 -6.19
N ALA A 168 -12.43 -20.65 -7.07
CA ALA A 168 -13.71 -21.24 -6.68
C ALA A 168 -13.51 -22.57 -5.92
N ILE A 169 -12.62 -23.45 -6.40
CA ILE A 169 -12.27 -24.69 -5.68
C ILE A 169 -11.70 -24.37 -4.30
N ALA A 170 -10.79 -23.39 -4.21
CA ALA A 170 -10.21 -22.95 -2.96
C ALA A 170 -11.27 -22.43 -1.98
N ALA A 171 -12.21 -21.62 -2.47
CA ALA A 171 -13.31 -21.11 -1.67
C ALA A 171 -14.15 -22.26 -1.08
N PHE A 172 -14.65 -23.18 -1.91
CA PHE A 172 -15.45 -24.32 -1.44
C PHE A 172 -14.69 -25.22 -0.46
N TYR A 173 -13.44 -25.55 -0.79
CA TYR A 173 -12.66 -26.46 0.04
C TYR A 173 -12.21 -25.81 1.35
N GLY A 174 -11.89 -24.52 1.34
CA GLY A 174 -11.58 -23.73 2.53
C GLY A 174 -12.78 -23.53 3.44
N THR A 175 -13.96 -23.24 2.89
CA THR A 175 -15.16 -22.94 3.68
C THR A 175 -15.94 -24.18 4.12
N LEU A 176 -16.21 -25.10 3.20
CA LEU A 176 -17.08 -26.26 3.44
C LEU A 176 -16.29 -27.56 3.68
N GLY A 177 -14.98 -27.56 3.46
CA GLY A 177 -14.16 -28.77 3.54
C GLY A 177 -14.48 -29.81 2.47
N THR A 178 -15.23 -29.44 1.43
CA THR A 178 -15.64 -30.32 0.34
C THR A 178 -15.39 -29.66 -1.01
N MET A 179 -15.10 -30.47 -2.02
CA MET A 179 -14.91 -30.00 -3.40
C MET A 179 -16.27 -29.70 -4.05
N PRO A 180 -16.40 -28.64 -4.87
CA PRO A 180 -17.67 -28.30 -5.50
C PRO A 180 -18.09 -29.33 -6.54
N GLY A 181 -19.40 -29.57 -6.67
CA GLY A 181 -19.95 -30.29 -7.81
C GLY A 181 -19.82 -29.47 -9.10
N GLN A 182 -19.98 -30.09 -10.26
CA GLN A 182 -19.79 -29.41 -11.55
C GLN A 182 -20.78 -28.26 -11.81
N ALA A 183 -22.01 -28.37 -11.29
CA ALA A 183 -22.99 -27.29 -11.35
C ALA A 183 -22.64 -26.13 -10.40
N ASP A 184 -22.19 -26.45 -9.18
CA ASP A 184 -21.80 -25.46 -8.18
C ASP A 184 -20.54 -24.70 -8.62
N LEU A 185 -19.58 -25.40 -9.20
CA LEU A 185 -18.37 -24.82 -9.78
C LEU A 185 -18.72 -23.86 -10.93
N ALA A 186 -19.62 -24.25 -11.83
CA ALA A 186 -20.04 -23.37 -12.93
C ALA A 186 -20.74 -22.09 -12.43
N ALA A 187 -21.60 -22.22 -11.41
CA ALA A 187 -22.25 -21.07 -10.77
C ALA A 187 -21.24 -20.17 -10.03
N ALA A 188 -20.26 -20.78 -9.36
CA ALA A 188 -19.21 -20.09 -8.64
C ALA A 188 -18.30 -19.27 -9.57
N VAL A 189 -17.88 -19.87 -10.69
CA VAL A 189 -17.06 -19.21 -11.72
C VAL A 189 -17.82 -18.03 -12.36
N ALA A 190 -19.13 -18.16 -12.54
CA ALA A 190 -19.97 -17.09 -13.08
C ALA A 190 -20.14 -15.89 -12.13
N THR A 191 -19.86 -16.07 -10.83
CA THR A 191 -20.02 -15.00 -9.83
C THR A 191 -18.90 -13.95 -9.95
N SER A 192 -17.79 -14.26 -10.63
CA SER A 192 -16.62 -13.39 -10.95
C SER A 192 -15.87 -12.74 -9.77
N ASP A 193 -16.50 -12.57 -8.62
CA ASP A 193 -15.92 -12.07 -7.38
C ASP A 193 -15.75 -13.21 -6.34
N PRO A 194 -14.51 -13.62 -6.03
CA PRO A 194 -14.21 -14.59 -4.99
C PRO A 194 -14.69 -14.17 -3.61
N ALA A 195 -14.72 -12.87 -3.29
CA ALA A 195 -15.18 -12.40 -1.98
C ALA A 195 -16.69 -12.60 -1.81
N ALA A 196 -17.49 -12.22 -2.80
CA ALA A 196 -18.93 -12.51 -2.82
C ALA A 196 -19.23 -14.02 -2.77
N LEU A 197 -18.42 -14.86 -3.43
CA LEU A 197 -18.57 -16.31 -3.38
C LEU A 197 -18.32 -16.87 -1.97
N ILE A 198 -17.21 -16.47 -1.33
CA ILE A 198 -16.86 -16.91 0.02
C ILE A 198 -17.97 -16.49 0.99
N THR A 199 -18.42 -15.23 0.94
CA THR A 199 -19.54 -14.73 1.77
C THR A 199 -20.82 -15.55 1.57
N LYS A 200 -21.18 -15.89 0.33
CA LYS A 200 -22.34 -16.76 0.04
C LYS A 200 -22.18 -18.16 0.62
N LEU A 201 -20.97 -18.73 0.59
CA LEU A 201 -20.71 -20.07 1.14
C LEU A 201 -20.84 -20.08 2.67
N TYR A 202 -20.35 -19.03 3.34
CA TYR A 202 -20.52 -18.86 4.80
C TYR A 202 -21.98 -18.65 5.22
N ALA A 203 -22.79 -18.03 4.36
CA ALA A 203 -24.24 -17.86 4.58
C ALA A 203 -25.07 -19.11 4.19
N SER A 204 -24.45 -20.13 3.60
CA SER A 204 -25.17 -21.30 3.10
C SER A 204 -25.52 -22.28 4.22
N ALA A 205 -26.66 -22.98 4.08
CA ALA A 205 -27.06 -24.04 5.01
C ALA A 205 -26.07 -25.23 5.07
N ALA A 206 -25.18 -25.35 4.07
CA ALA A 206 -24.14 -26.36 4.02
C ALA A 206 -22.96 -26.05 4.98
N TYR A 207 -22.78 -24.80 5.38
CA TYR A 207 -21.75 -24.40 6.34
C TYR A 207 -22.20 -24.71 7.77
N GLN A 208 -21.40 -25.50 8.50
CA GLN A 208 -21.69 -25.96 9.86
C GLN A 208 -20.61 -25.50 10.88
N GLY A 209 -19.85 -24.45 10.52
CA GLY A 209 -18.62 -24.03 11.21
C GLY A 209 -18.80 -23.03 12.36
N VAL A 210 -17.91 -22.03 12.47
CA VAL A 210 -18.01 -20.94 13.46
C VAL A 210 -19.15 -20.03 12.99
N ALA A 211 -20.16 -19.77 13.83
CA ALA A 211 -21.28 -18.90 13.44
C ALA A 211 -20.72 -17.59 12.86
N ALA A 212 -21.06 -17.29 11.60
CA ALA A 212 -20.66 -16.03 10.97
C ALA A 212 -21.15 -14.89 11.88
N PRO A 213 -20.25 -14.08 12.48
CA PRO A 213 -20.67 -12.87 13.15
C PRO A 213 -21.37 -11.98 12.13
N GLY A 214 -22.52 -11.43 12.52
CA GLY A 214 -23.42 -10.67 11.65
C GLY A 214 -22.70 -9.57 10.87
N LEU A 215 -22.98 -9.55 9.58
CA LEU A 215 -22.53 -8.55 8.62
C LEU A 215 -23.17 -7.18 8.97
N ILE A 216 -22.43 -6.26 9.60
CA ILE A 216 -22.81 -4.84 9.62
C ILE A 216 -21.56 -4.05 9.22
N ALA A 217 -21.43 -3.74 7.93
CA ALA A 217 -20.31 -2.97 7.39
C ALA A 217 -20.77 -1.75 6.56
N HIS A 218 -22.07 -1.46 6.49
CA HIS A 218 -22.63 -0.25 5.90
C HIS A 218 -24.13 -0.20 6.17
N GLY A 219 -24.66 1.00 6.28
CA GLY A 219 -26.09 1.22 6.38
C GLY A 219 -26.47 2.67 6.09
N THR A 220 -27.76 2.94 6.06
CA THR A 220 -28.31 4.26 5.74
C THR A 220 -29.26 4.71 6.83
N ILE A 221 -29.08 5.94 7.29
CA ILE A 221 -30.11 6.71 8.00
C ILE A 221 -30.95 7.38 6.93
N THR A 222 -32.20 6.95 6.79
CA THR A 222 -33.07 7.35 5.68
C THR A 222 -33.89 8.62 5.96
N ASP A 223 -33.47 9.46 6.91
CA ASP A 223 -34.20 10.67 7.32
C ASP A 223 -33.36 11.96 7.14
N ALA A 224 -34.05 13.12 7.14
CA ALA A 224 -33.44 14.45 7.00
C ALA A 224 -32.71 14.93 8.28
N PHE A 225 -32.71 14.12 9.35
CA PHE A 225 -32.13 14.42 10.67
C PHE A 225 -30.83 13.68 10.96
N GLY A 226 -30.51 12.65 10.17
CA GLY A 226 -29.31 11.84 10.25
C GLY A 226 -28.03 12.54 9.81
N HIS A 227 -28.11 13.75 9.24
CA HIS A 227 -26.94 14.48 8.75
C HIS A 227 -25.98 14.83 9.90
N GLY A 228 -24.85 14.12 9.97
CA GLY A 228 -23.86 14.29 11.03
C GLY A 228 -24.24 13.66 12.38
N ALA A 229 -25.30 12.85 12.43
CA ALA A 229 -25.72 12.10 13.62
C ALA A 229 -24.67 11.04 13.99
N THR A 230 -24.54 10.78 15.29
CA THR A 230 -23.64 9.73 15.79
C THR A 230 -24.37 8.39 15.74
N VAL A 231 -23.84 7.49 14.92
CA VAL A 231 -24.27 6.09 14.82
C VAL A 231 -23.29 5.26 15.60
N PHE A 232 -23.76 4.35 16.45
CA PHE A 232 -22.91 3.50 17.26
C PHE A 232 -23.50 2.12 17.46
N ILE A 233 -22.62 1.18 17.79
CA ILE A 233 -23.04 -0.17 18.15
C ILE A 233 -23.22 -0.26 19.66
N ASP A 234 -24.49 -0.27 20.06
CA ASP A 234 -24.93 -0.37 21.44
C ASP A 234 -24.85 -1.84 21.88
N THR A 235 -23.78 -2.16 22.59
CA THR A 235 -23.43 -3.54 22.98
C THR A 235 -24.25 -4.01 24.18
N ASN A 236 -24.70 -3.08 25.01
CA ASN A 236 -25.43 -3.37 26.25
C ASN A 236 -26.94 -3.06 26.17
N ALA A 237 -27.41 -2.58 25.01
CA ALA A 237 -28.79 -2.22 24.69
C ALA A 237 -29.37 -1.14 25.63
N ASN A 238 -28.56 -0.18 26.07
CA ASN A 238 -29.00 0.91 26.95
C ASN A 238 -29.41 2.19 26.20
N GLY A 239 -29.20 2.26 24.89
CA GLY A 239 -29.52 3.38 24.02
C GLY A 239 -28.61 4.60 24.16
N VAL A 240 -27.46 4.45 24.84
CA VAL A 240 -26.49 5.51 25.17
C VAL A 240 -25.12 5.08 24.66
N LEU A 241 -24.39 6.00 24.02
CA LEU A 241 -23.01 5.74 23.60
C LEU A 241 -22.08 5.64 24.82
N ASP A 242 -21.58 4.43 25.08
CA ASP A 242 -20.64 4.16 26.18
C ASP A 242 -19.17 4.16 25.75
N ALA A 243 -18.28 4.35 26.71
CA ALA A 243 -16.84 4.27 26.48
C ALA A 243 -16.44 2.85 26.04
N GLY A 244 -15.92 2.73 24.82
CA GLY A 244 -15.54 1.44 24.21
C GLY A 244 -16.51 0.95 23.14
N GLU A 245 -17.66 1.60 22.98
CA GLU A 245 -18.55 1.35 21.85
C GLU A 245 -18.06 2.08 20.60
N VAL A 246 -18.18 1.41 19.46
CA VAL A 246 -17.72 1.95 18.19
C VAL A 246 -18.79 2.87 17.63
N SER A 247 -18.37 4.08 17.25
CA SER A 247 -19.24 5.10 16.70
C SER A 247 -18.66 5.72 15.43
N VAL A 248 -19.54 6.15 14.54
CA VAL A 248 -19.23 6.90 13.31
C VAL A 248 -20.24 8.03 13.16
N LYS A 249 -19.87 9.08 12.42
CA LYS A 249 -20.83 10.09 12.01
C LYS A 249 -21.38 9.78 10.62
N ALA A 250 -22.69 9.82 10.49
CA ALA A 250 -23.33 9.72 9.19
C ALA A 250 -23.02 10.96 8.32
N ASP A 251 -22.92 10.76 7.01
CA ASP A 251 -22.59 11.81 6.05
C ASP A 251 -23.77 12.76 5.75
N GLY A 252 -23.56 13.70 4.84
CA GLY A 252 -24.58 14.65 4.36
C GLY A 252 -25.72 14.00 3.56
N ALA A 253 -25.72 12.69 3.38
CA ALA A 253 -26.79 11.88 2.79
C ALA A 253 -27.35 10.83 3.77
N GLY A 254 -26.88 10.82 5.02
CA GLY A 254 -27.30 9.86 6.06
C GLY A 254 -26.61 8.49 5.96
N ASN A 255 -25.66 8.30 5.05
CA ASN A 255 -24.91 7.05 4.96
C ASN A 255 -23.89 6.96 6.11
N PHE A 256 -23.69 5.76 6.63
CA PHE A 256 -22.64 5.49 7.61
C PHE A 256 -21.91 4.20 7.28
N ASP A 257 -20.61 4.20 7.56
CA ASP A 257 -19.71 3.07 7.33
C ASP A 257 -18.78 2.94 8.54
N PHE A 258 -18.81 1.77 9.19
CA PHE A 258 -17.92 1.44 10.31
C PHE A 258 -16.56 0.88 9.84
N GLY A 259 -16.33 0.77 8.53
CA GLY A 259 -15.18 0.15 7.90
C GLY A 259 -15.29 -1.39 7.80
N THR A 260 -14.36 -2.01 7.07
CA THR A 260 -14.31 -3.46 6.80
C THR A 260 -13.75 -4.29 7.97
N SER A 261 -13.92 -3.88 9.22
CA SER A 261 -13.24 -4.50 10.37
C SER A 261 -14.10 -4.57 11.63
N ALA A 262 -15.38 -4.87 11.49
CA ALA A 262 -16.36 -4.62 12.53
C ALA A 262 -17.35 -5.79 12.73
N ALA A 263 -16.87 -6.90 13.28
CA ALA A 263 -17.75 -7.94 13.83
C ALA A 263 -18.25 -7.50 15.23
N PHE A 264 -19.22 -6.59 15.31
CA PHE A 264 -19.77 -6.14 16.60
C PHE A 264 -21.01 -6.94 17.00
N LYS A 265 -21.04 -7.40 18.25
CA LYS A 265 -22.27 -7.87 18.91
C LYS A 265 -22.93 -6.68 19.58
N GLY A 266 -24.02 -6.17 19.02
CA GLY A 266 -24.80 -5.08 19.60
C GLY A 266 -25.96 -4.68 18.70
N GLN A 267 -26.77 -3.74 19.18
CA GLN A 267 -27.83 -3.12 18.40
C GLN A 267 -27.27 -1.88 17.69
N LEU A 268 -27.67 -1.67 16.44
CA LEU A 268 -27.28 -0.47 15.73
C LEU A 268 -28.14 0.69 16.23
N THR A 269 -27.53 1.69 16.87
CA THR A 269 -28.22 2.82 17.48
C THR A 269 -27.76 4.14 16.87
N VAL A 270 -28.71 5.03 16.60
CA VAL A 270 -28.48 6.42 16.19
C VAL A 270 -28.92 7.33 17.32
N GLN A 271 -28.07 8.27 17.71
CA GLN A 271 -28.43 9.34 18.64
C GLN A 271 -28.61 10.66 17.88
N GLY A 272 -29.85 11.14 17.80
CA GLY A 272 -30.20 12.40 17.16
C GLY A 272 -29.91 13.64 18.03
N ALA A 273 -29.81 14.82 17.40
CA ALA A 273 -29.48 16.09 18.08
C ALA A 273 -30.49 16.51 19.17
N ASN A 274 -31.73 16.02 19.11
CA ASN A 274 -32.81 16.29 20.06
C ASN A 274 -32.87 15.27 21.22
N GLY A 275 -31.90 14.35 21.31
CA GLY A 275 -31.77 13.34 22.36
C GLY A 275 -32.69 12.12 22.21
N ALA A 276 -33.37 11.97 21.09
CA ALA A 276 -34.04 10.73 20.71
C ALA A 276 -33.01 9.72 20.17
N SER A 277 -33.05 8.49 20.69
CA SER A 277 -32.24 7.37 20.19
C SER A 277 -33.13 6.43 19.38
N PHE A 278 -32.68 6.06 18.18
CA PHE A 278 -33.31 5.06 17.33
C PHE A 278 -32.42 3.82 17.27
N THR A 279 -32.99 2.63 17.48
CA THR A 279 -32.23 1.40 17.65
C THR A 279 -32.79 0.30 16.77
N ALA A 280 -31.99 -0.26 15.87
CA ALA A 280 -32.40 -1.34 15.00
C ALA A 280 -32.17 -2.72 15.66
N PRO A 281 -32.98 -3.74 15.30
CA PRO A 281 -32.74 -5.12 15.73
C PRO A 281 -31.37 -5.62 15.27
N SER A 282 -30.83 -6.61 15.98
CA SER A 282 -29.56 -7.24 15.61
C SER A 282 -29.64 -7.83 14.20
N GLY A 283 -28.66 -7.51 13.36
CA GLY A 283 -28.57 -7.96 11.97
C GLY A 283 -29.31 -7.08 10.95
N ALA A 284 -29.92 -5.96 11.35
CA ALA A 284 -30.44 -4.95 10.43
C ALA A 284 -29.30 -4.11 9.82
N THR A 285 -29.44 -3.69 8.56
CA THR A 285 -28.51 -2.76 7.88
C THR A 285 -29.09 -1.34 7.78
N VAL A 286 -30.33 -1.13 8.23
CA VAL A 286 -31.01 0.16 8.24
C VAL A 286 -31.42 0.53 9.67
N VAL A 287 -31.22 1.79 10.05
CA VAL A 287 -31.62 2.32 11.35
C VAL A 287 -32.47 3.58 11.17
N ASN A 288 -33.72 3.50 11.63
CA ASN A 288 -34.70 4.59 11.59
C ASN A 288 -35.84 4.32 12.59
N ALA A 289 -36.86 5.18 12.60
CA ALA A 289 -38.02 5.02 13.48
C ALA A 289 -38.78 3.69 13.28
N LEU A 290 -38.81 3.13 12.05
CA LEU A 290 -39.49 1.85 11.78
C LEU A 290 -38.71 0.67 12.33
N THR A 291 -37.39 0.61 12.18
CA THR A 291 -36.59 -0.48 12.76
C THR A 291 -36.59 -0.44 14.29
N THR A 292 -36.60 0.78 14.86
CA THR A 292 -36.85 1.00 16.30
C THR A 292 -38.19 0.47 16.76
N LEU A 293 -39.24 0.68 15.97
CA LEU A 293 -40.56 0.15 16.26
C LEU A 293 -40.60 -1.38 16.18
N VAL A 294 -39.92 -1.99 15.21
CA VAL A 294 -39.78 -3.46 15.12
C VAL A 294 -39.12 -4.01 16.39
N GLN A 295 -38.03 -3.38 16.84
CA GLN A 295 -37.36 -3.77 18.07
C GLN A 295 -38.26 -3.61 19.31
N GLY A 296 -39.00 -2.51 19.41
CA GLY A 296 -39.95 -2.26 20.51
C GLY A 296 -41.15 -3.21 20.53
N VAL A 297 -41.66 -3.59 19.36
CA VAL A 297 -42.72 -4.61 19.22
C VAL A 297 -42.18 -5.99 19.60
N ALA A 298 -40.98 -6.36 19.13
CA ALA A 298 -40.31 -7.61 19.51
C ALA A 298 -40.15 -7.72 21.03
N ALA A 299 -39.67 -6.66 21.67
CA ALA A 299 -39.48 -6.60 23.12
C ALA A 299 -40.80 -6.65 23.91
N SER A 300 -41.81 -5.87 23.48
CA SER A 300 -43.09 -5.77 24.20
C SER A 300 -43.99 -6.99 24.06
N GLN A 301 -43.89 -7.72 22.95
CA GLN A 301 -44.70 -8.92 22.67
C GLN A 301 -43.92 -10.23 22.81
N HIS A 302 -42.63 -10.18 23.14
CA HIS A 302 -41.72 -11.34 23.16
C HIS A 302 -41.71 -12.12 21.84
N LEU A 303 -41.73 -11.40 20.72
CA LEU A 303 -41.70 -11.97 19.37
C LEU A 303 -40.25 -12.04 18.85
N ASP A 304 -40.00 -12.96 17.92
CA ASP A 304 -38.78 -12.88 17.10
C ASP A 304 -38.85 -11.69 16.13
N THR A 305 -37.70 -11.27 15.61
CA THR A 305 -37.57 -10.08 14.76
C THR A 305 -38.44 -10.16 13.51
N ALA A 306 -38.55 -11.35 12.89
CA ALA A 306 -39.32 -11.53 11.67
C ALA A 306 -40.84 -11.42 11.92
N ALA A 307 -41.33 -12.01 13.00
CA ALA A 307 -42.72 -11.90 13.43
C ALA A 307 -43.07 -10.46 13.85
N ALA A 308 -42.14 -9.77 14.52
CA ALA A 308 -42.30 -8.36 14.88
C ALA A 308 -42.35 -7.46 13.65
N GLU A 309 -41.46 -7.65 12.67
CA GLU A 309 -41.46 -6.91 11.41
C GLU A 309 -42.75 -7.12 10.62
N GLN A 310 -43.22 -8.37 10.53
CA GLN A 310 -44.49 -8.70 9.88
C GLN A 310 -45.68 -7.99 10.56
N LEU A 311 -45.69 -7.94 11.89
CA LEU A 311 -46.73 -7.25 12.65
C LEU A 311 -46.70 -5.74 12.39
N VAL A 312 -45.52 -5.11 12.41
CA VAL A 312 -45.34 -3.68 12.13
C VAL A 312 -45.81 -3.34 10.71
N ARG A 313 -45.40 -4.12 9.71
CA ARG A 313 -45.81 -3.92 8.31
C ARG A 313 -47.31 -4.05 8.11
N SER A 314 -47.93 -5.06 8.74
CA SER A 314 -49.38 -5.25 8.73
C SER A 314 -50.09 -4.08 9.39
N ALA A 315 -49.61 -3.68 10.58
CA ALA A 315 -50.21 -2.62 11.36
C ALA A 315 -50.10 -1.25 10.67
N LEU A 316 -49.03 -0.96 9.92
CA LEU A 316 -48.85 0.32 9.21
C LEU A 316 -49.28 0.29 7.73
N GLY A 317 -49.74 -0.85 7.22
CA GLY A 317 -50.16 -0.98 5.82
C GLY A 317 -49.00 -0.86 4.81
N LEU A 318 -47.82 -1.36 5.17
CA LEU A 318 -46.57 -1.28 4.39
C LEU A 318 -46.33 -2.48 3.45
N GLY A 319 -47.28 -3.39 3.31
CA GLY A 319 -47.22 -4.49 2.35
C GLY A 319 -46.04 -5.46 2.60
N SER A 320 -45.31 -5.81 1.54
CA SER A 320 -44.16 -6.73 1.56
C SER A 320 -42.80 -6.04 1.63
N ALA A 321 -42.74 -4.78 2.05
CA ALA A 321 -41.49 -4.04 2.22
C ALA A 321 -40.60 -4.72 3.28
N ASP A 322 -39.30 -4.85 2.99
CA ASP A 322 -38.28 -5.30 3.94
C ASP A 322 -37.75 -4.08 4.70
N LEU A 323 -38.17 -3.95 5.96
CA LEU A 323 -37.90 -2.78 6.77
C LEU A 323 -36.48 -2.76 7.36
N LEU A 324 -35.79 -3.90 7.37
CA LEU A 324 -34.54 -4.08 8.11
C LEU A 324 -33.31 -3.96 7.21
N HIS A 325 -33.45 -4.24 5.91
CA HIS A 325 -32.32 -4.34 5.00
C HIS A 325 -32.38 -3.46 3.76
N THR A 326 -33.54 -2.87 3.45
CA THR A 326 -33.72 -2.08 2.21
C THR A 326 -33.50 -0.57 2.44
N ASP A 327 -32.60 0.04 1.67
CA ASP A 327 -32.51 1.49 1.57
C ASP A 327 -33.63 2.05 0.66
N PHE A 328 -34.71 2.50 1.31
CA PHE A 328 -35.86 3.07 0.62
C PHE A 328 -35.58 4.44 0.00
N THR A 329 -34.49 5.11 0.36
CA THR A 329 -34.09 6.42 -0.21
C THR A 329 -33.50 6.26 -1.59
N ALA A 330 -32.51 5.38 -1.73
CA ALA A 330 -32.01 5.01 -3.05
C ALA A 330 -33.11 4.40 -3.93
N THR A 331 -33.95 3.54 -3.33
CA THR A 331 -35.04 2.88 -4.06
C THR A 331 -36.09 3.86 -4.60
N ALA A 332 -36.45 4.92 -3.84
CA ALA A 332 -37.41 5.93 -4.30
C ALA A 332 -36.81 6.85 -5.38
N ALA A 333 -35.51 7.12 -5.32
CA ALA A 333 -34.79 7.98 -6.25
C ALA A 333 -34.43 7.29 -7.59
N ASP A 334 -34.38 5.95 -7.62
CA ASP A 334 -33.99 5.19 -8.80
C ASP A 334 -35.08 5.16 -9.88
N LEU A 335 -34.93 6.07 -10.86
CA LEU A 335 -35.84 6.20 -12.02
C LEU A 335 -35.90 4.94 -12.91
N THR A 336 -34.96 3.99 -12.76
CA THR A 336 -34.96 2.73 -13.52
C THR A 336 -35.97 1.71 -12.97
N LEU A 337 -36.43 1.89 -11.73
CA LEU A 337 -37.42 1.03 -11.09
C LEU A 337 -38.86 1.37 -11.48
N ALA A 338 -39.72 0.35 -11.47
CA ALA A 338 -41.14 0.49 -11.76
C ALA A 338 -41.79 1.54 -10.84
N PRO A 339 -42.71 2.39 -11.35
CA PRO A 339 -43.38 3.41 -10.54
C PRO A 339 -44.02 2.84 -9.26
N SER A 340 -44.63 1.65 -9.33
CA SER A 340 -45.22 0.98 -8.16
C SER A 340 -44.20 0.64 -7.07
N THR A 341 -42.95 0.33 -7.44
CA THR A 341 -41.87 0.04 -6.48
C THR A 341 -41.38 1.32 -5.84
N ARG A 342 -41.25 2.40 -6.62
CA ARG A 342 -40.89 3.73 -6.11
C ARG A 342 -41.97 4.32 -5.22
N ASP A 343 -43.24 4.17 -5.58
CA ASP A 343 -44.38 4.62 -4.77
C ASP A 343 -44.44 3.86 -3.44
N GLN A 344 -44.16 2.55 -3.46
CA GLN A 344 -44.07 1.74 -2.25
C GLN A 344 -42.89 2.16 -1.36
N ALA A 345 -41.73 2.49 -1.94
CA ALA A 345 -40.57 3.00 -1.20
C ALA A 345 -40.85 4.39 -0.59
N ALA A 346 -41.46 5.30 -1.36
CA ALA A 346 -41.87 6.62 -0.89
C ALA A 346 -42.90 6.52 0.25
N LYS A 347 -43.83 5.56 0.18
CA LYS A 347 -44.79 5.29 1.26
C LYS A 347 -44.11 4.83 2.54
N VAL A 348 -43.09 3.97 2.43
CA VAL A 348 -42.31 3.51 3.60
C VAL A 348 -41.55 4.67 4.24
N GLN A 349 -40.91 5.53 3.43
CA GLN A 349 -40.21 6.71 3.93
C GLN A 349 -41.15 7.73 4.60
N ALA A 350 -42.30 8.04 3.97
CA ALA A 350 -43.28 8.95 4.56
C ALA A 350 -43.81 8.42 5.91
N THR A 351 -44.02 7.09 6.00
CA THR A 351 -44.45 6.45 7.26
C THR A 351 -43.36 6.51 8.33
N ALA A 352 -42.09 6.32 7.96
CA ALA A 352 -40.96 6.47 8.89
C ALA A 352 -40.87 7.90 9.44
N ALA A 353 -40.97 8.91 8.58
CA ALA A 353 -40.93 10.33 8.97
C ALA A 353 -42.12 10.73 9.87
N GLN A 354 -43.33 10.23 9.57
CA GLN A 354 -44.50 10.45 10.42
C GLN A 354 -44.33 9.86 11.82
N LEU A 355 -43.73 8.67 11.90
CA LEU A 355 -43.46 7.97 13.15
C LEU A 355 -42.41 8.71 13.99
N GLU A 356 -41.36 9.19 13.33
CA GLU A 356 -40.31 10.01 13.91
C GLU A 356 -40.89 11.31 14.51
N MET A 357 -41.76 12.01 13.77
CA MET A 357 -42.45 13.21 14.25
C MET A 357 -43.26 12.94 15.53
N VAL A 358 -43.96 11.81 15.58
CA VAL A 358 -44.70 11.39 16.77
C VAL A 358 -43.76 11.17 17.95
N ILE A 359 -42.66 10.43 17.77
CA ILE A 359 -41.72 10.08 18.83
C ILE A 359 -40.99 11.33 19.35
N SER A 360 -40.45 12.15 18.44
CA SER A 360 -39.65 13.34 18.76
C SER A 360 -40.48 14.40 19.50
N GLN A 361 -41.66 14.76 18.97
CA GLN A 361 -42.51 15.78 19.59
C GLN A 361 -43.11 15.30 20.93
N THR A 362 -43.39 14.01 21.05
CA THR A 362 -43.82 13.42 22.32
C THR A 362 -42.68 13.49 23.35
N SER A 363 -41.47 13.11 22.98
CA SER A 363 -40.29 13.17 23.86
C SER A 363 -40.02 14.60 24.35
N ALA A 364 -40.03 15.58 23.44
CA ALA A 364 -39.81 16.99 23.77
C ALA A 364 -40.88 17.53 24.73
N ALA A 365 -42.15 17.16 24.53
CA ALA A 365 -43.23 17.54 25.42
C ALA A 365 -43.09 16.93 26.82
N LEU A 366 -42.67 15.66 26.92
CA LEU A 366 -42.45 14.99 28.21
C LEU A 366 -41.29 15.65 28.99
N GLN A 367 -40.19 16.00 28.31
CA GLN A 367 -39.09 16.74 28.94
C GLN A 367 -39.49 18.15 29.35
N GLY A 368 -40.16 18.91 28.47
CA GLY A 368 -40.58 20.29 28.76
C GLY A 368 -41.55 20.39 29.93
N LEU A 369 -42.32 19.33 30.19
CA LEU A 369 -43.21 19.22 31.36
C LEU A 369 -42.51 18.66 32.62
N GLY A 370 -41.20 18.36 32.54
CA GLY A 370 -40.42 17.78 33.63
C GLY A 370 -40.89 16.39 34.06
N LEU A 371 -41.48 15.62 33.12
CA LEU A 371 -41.97 14.25 33.36
C LEU A 371 -40.86 13.21 33.26
N ALA A 372 -39.80 13.49 32.50
CA ALA A 372 -38.63 12.63 32.32
C ALA A 372 -37.39 13.28 32.94
N ALA A 373 -36.44 12.44 33.38
CA ALA A 373 -35.18 12.91 33.97
C ALA A 373 -34.20 13.45 32.92
N ASP A 374 -34.30 12.94 31.69
CA ASP A 374 -33.45 13.26 30.56
C ASP A 374 -34.19 12.97 29.23
N ALA A 375 -33.56 13.35 28.12
CA ALA A 375 -34.11 13.15 26.79
C ALA A 375 -34.24 11.69 26.37
N VAL A 376 -33.33 10.85 26.86
CA VAL A 376 -33.25 9.43 26.52
C VAL A 376 -34.43 8.68 27.14
N SER A 377 -34.72 8.91 28.41
CA SER A 377 -35.86 8.33 29.13
C SER A 377 -37.20 8.81 28.57
N ALA A 378 -37.30 10.08 28.15
CA ALA A 378 -38.47 10.62 27.45
C ALA A 378 -38.70 9.94 26.09
N GLY A 379 -37.63 9.75 25.31
CA GLY A 379 -37.66 9.06 24.03
C GLY A 379 -38.05 7.58 24.18
N ALA A 380 -37.46 6.87 25.13
CA ALA A 380 -37.76 5.47 25.41
C ALA A 380 -39.24 5.27 25.79
N ALA A 381 -39.81 6.16 26.62
CA ALA A 381 -41.22 6.12 26.97
C ALA A 381 -42.15 6.38 25.77
N ALA A 382 -41.77 7.29 24.87
CA ALA A 382 -42.50 7.55 23.63
C ALA A 382 -42.47 6.34 22.69
N VAL A 383 -41.29 5.75 22.44
CA VAL A 383 -41.12 4.54 21.62
C VAL A 383 -41.93 3.37 22.18
N GLN A 384 -41.89 3.15 23.50
CA GLN A 384 -42.63 2.07 24.15
C GLN A 384 -44.15 2.26 24.04
N ALA A 385 -44.65 3.49 24.17
CA ALA A 385 -46.06 3.80 24.01
C ALA A 385 -46.55 3.56 22.58
N VAL A 386 -45.77 3.98 21.60
CA VAL A 386 -46.05 3.74 20.17
C VAL A 386 -46.01 2.24 19.86
N SER A 387 -45.00 1.52 20.34
CA SER A 387 -44.86 0.07 20.17
C SER A 387 -46.05 -0.70 20.74
N THR A 388 -46.50 -0.33 21.95
CA THR A 388 -47.66 -0.94 22.61
C THR A 388 -48.96 -0.63 21.84
N PHE A 389 -49.09 0.59 21.31
CA PHE A 389 -50.26 0.99 20.53
C PHE A 389 -50.35 0.23 19.20
N ILE A 390 -49.21 0.04 18.53
CA ILE A 390 -49.11 -0.71 17.27
C ILE A 390 -49.34 -2.21 17.49
N ALA A 391 -48.83 -2.76 18.59
CA ALA A 391 -48.98 -4.18 18.93
C ALA A 391 -50.38 -4.57 19.43
N ASN A 392 -51.32 -3.63 19.59
CA ASN A 392 -52.63 -3.91 20.20
C ASN A 392 -53.51 -4.79 19.28
N PRO A 393 -53.80 -6.05 19.65
CA PRO A 393 -54.53 -7.00 18.80
C PRO A 393 -56.04 -6.68 18.68
N THR A 394 -56.57 -5.75 19.49
CA THR A 394 -57.99 -5.36 19.46
C THR A 394 -58.29 -4.28 18.42
N ARG A 395 -57.26 -3.74 17.75
CA ARG A 395 -57.40 -2.72 16.71
C ARG A 395 -57.82 -3.35 15.37
N GLN A 396 -58.79 -2.75 14.70
CA GLN A 396 -59.15 -3.11 13.32
C GLN A 396 -58.63 -2.05 12.34
N GLY A 397 -57.85 -2.47 11.34
CA GLY A 397 -57.33 -1.61 10.27
C GLY A 397 -55.92 -1.08 10.51
N ALA A 398 -55.32 -0.54 9.44
CA ALA A 398 -53.98 0.06 9.49
C ALA A 398 -53.95 1.29 10.40
N ALA A 399 -52.80 1.51 11.02
CA ALA A 399 -52.56 2.57 11.96
C ALA A 399 -52.41 3.90 11.25
N ASP A 400 -53.44 4.74 11.34
CA ASP A 400 -53.38 6.10 10.82
C ASP A 400 -52.56 7.00 11.77
N LEU A 401 -51.35 7.36 11.35
CA LEU A 401 -50.46 8.27 12.07
C LEU A 401 -50.83 9.76 11.88
N ALA A 402 -51.89 10.04 11.11
CA ALA A 402 -52.54 11.34 11.03
C ALA A 402 -53.84 11.41 11.86
N ASP A 403 -54.20 10.36 12.62
CA ASP A 403 -55.34 10.40 13.52
C ASP A 403 -55.00 11.06 14.87
N SER A 404 -55.66 12.17 15.17
CA SER A 404 -55.44 12.94 16.40
C SER A 404 -55.77 12.15 17.68
N GLY A 405 -56.74 11.22 17.62
CA GLY A 405 -57.09 10.37 18.77
C GLY A 405 -56.02 9.31 19.07
N ALA A 406 -55.45 8.72 18.03
CA ALA A 406 -54.33 7.79 18.11
C ALA A 406 -53.09 8.44 18.71
N ILE A 407 -52.68 9.60 18.20
CA ILE A 407 -51.51 10.33 18.72
C ILE A 407 -51.74 10.77 20.17
N GLN A 408 -52.94 11.28 20.49
CA GLN A 408 -53.28 11.63 21.87
C GLN A 408 -53.18 10.43 22.81
N THR A 409 -53.58 9.25 22.36
CA THR A 409 -53.49 8.01 23.13
C THR A 409 -52.03 7.61 23.38
N MET A 410 -51.18 7.69 22.36
CA MET A 410 -49.73 7.42 22.48
C MET A 410 -49.05 8.38 23.45
N VAL A 411 -49.31 9.70 23.34
CA VAL A 411 -48.74 10.74 24.23
C VAL A 411 -49.11 10.47 25.69
N LYS A 412 -50.38 10.16 25.96
CA LYS A 412 -50.86 9.85 27.32
C LYS A 412 -50.23 8.58 27.87
N ALA A 413 -50.12 7.54 27.04
CA ALA A 413 -49.48 6.29 27.42
C ALA A 413 -47.99 6.49 27.74
N ALA A 414 -47.28 7.32 26.97
CA ALA A 414 -45.87 7.65 27.21
C ALA A 414 -45.66 8.33 28.57
N GLY A 415 -46.51 9.31 28.93
CA GLY A 415 -46.44 9.95 30.26
C GLY A 415 -46.75 9.00 31.42
N ALA A 416 -47.62 8.01 31.22
CA ALA A 416 -47.94 7.01 32.24
C ALA A 416 -46.75 6.06 32.52
N LEU A 417 -45.89 5.81 31.53
CA LEU A 417 -44.70 4.96 31.68
C LEU A 417 -43.61 5.60 32.57
N LEU A 418 -43.58 6.93 32.67
CA LEU A 418 -42.56 7.68 33.43
C LEU A 418 -42.85 7.82 34.93
N LYS A 419 -43.89 7.17 35.47
CA LYS A 419 -44.29 7.24 36.89
C LYS A 419 -44.55 8.68 37.41
N ALA A 420 -45.10 9.52 36.55
CA ALA A 420 -45.45 10.90 36.86
C ALA A 420 -46.45 11.03 38.03
N SER A 421 -46.34 12.10 38.82
CA SER A 421 -47.34 12.38 39.86
C SER A 421 -48.73 12.62 39.26
N PRO A 422 -49.83 12.38 40.00
CA PRO A 422 -51.19 12.64 39.51
C PRO A 422 -51.41 14.06 39.00
N ALA A 423 -50.71 15.05 39.57
CA ALA A 423 -50.76 16.44 39.13
C ALA A 423 -50.07 16.64 37.76
N GLN A 424 -48.90 16.04 37.56
CA GLN A 424 -48.19 16.10 36.27
C GLN A 424 -48.96 15.36 35.16
N LEU A 425 -49.59 14.24 35.48
CA LEU A 425 -50.42 13.49 34.53
C LEU A 425 -51.70 14.26 34.15
N ALA A 426 -52.26 15.06 35.05
CA ALA A 426 -53.40 15.94 34.77
C ALA A 426 -53.03 17.06 33.78
N VAL A 427 -51.84 17.65 33.90
CA VAL A 427 -51.32 18.65 32.96
C VAL A 427 -51.09 18.03 31.58
N LEU A 428 -50.46 16.85 31.51
CA LEU A 428 -50.26 16.14 30.24
C LEU A 428 -51.60 15.79 29.56
N ASN A 429 -52.60 15.34 30.34
CA ASN A 429 -53.92 15.03 29.81
C ASN A 429 -54.65 16.25 29.21
N LEU A 430 -54.35 17.44 29.70
CA LEU A 430 -54.89 18.71 29.18
C LEU A 430 -54.13 19.19 27.93
N ALA A 431 -52.81 18.95 27.86
CA ALA A 431 -51.95 19.35 26.74
C ALA A 431 -51.97 18.38 25.55
N ALA A 432 -52.20 17.08 25.80
CA ALA A 432 -52.18 16.03 24.77
C ALA A 432 -53.09 16.26 23.54
N PRO A 433 -54.33 16.80 23.66
CA PRO A 433 -55.15 17.10 22.48
C PRO A 433 -54.55 18.19 21.58
N GLU A 434 -53.90 19.21 22.15
CA GLU A 434 -53.31 20.30 21.36
C GLU A 434 -51.99 19.86 20.71
N LEU A 435 -51.17 19.08 21.42
CA LEU A 435 -49.96 18.47 20.85
C LEU A 435 -50.30 17.53 19.69
N ALA A 436 -51.36 16.74 19.84
CA ALA A 436 -51.82 15.85 18.78
C ALA A 436 -52.23 16.62 17.51
N LYS A 437 -52.87 17.79 17.61
CA LYS A 437 -53.20 18.62 16.44
C LYS A 437 -51.96 19.10 15.69
N VAL A 438 -50.91 19.50 16.42
CA VAL A 438 -49.64 19.95 15.83
C VAL A 438 -49.00 18.81 15.04
N ILE A 439 -48.87 17.64 15.67
CA ILE A 439 -48.28 16.45 15.04
C ILE A 439 -49.12 16.00 13.83
N VAL A 440 -50.45 16.00 13.94
CA VAL A 440 -51.36 15.62 12.85
C VAL A 440 -51.24 16.54 11.65
N ASN A 441 -51.12 17.86 11.83
CA ASN A 441 -51.00 18.78 10.70
C ASN A 441 -49.74 18.49 9.87
N VAL A 442 -48.63 18.20 10.54
CA VAL A 442 -47.37 17.83 9.89
C VAL A 442 -47.49 16.45 9.25
N ASN A 443 -48.02 15.46 9.98
CA ASN A 443 -48.21 14.11 9.46
C ASN A 443 -49.21 14.03 8.30
N SER A 444 -50.24 14.89 8.26
CA SER A 444 -51.22 14.98 7.18
C SER A 444 -50.61 15.57 5.91
N ALA A 445 -49.66 16.51 6.03
CA ALA A 445 -48.90 17.03 4.91
C ALA A 445 -47.93 15.97 4.34
N LEU A 446 -47.26 15.22 5.24
CA LEU A 446 -46.43 14.07 4.87
C LEU A 446 -47.23 12.94 4.18
N ALA A 447 -48.47 12.68 4.62
CA ALA A 447 -49.34 11.65 4.03
C ALA A 447 -49.81 11.98 2.61
N GLN A 448 -49.95 13.27 2.29
CA GLN A 448 -50.45 13.75 1.00
C GLN A 448 -49.34 13.90 -0.06
N ALA A 449 -48.08 13.81 0.34
CA ALA A 449 -46.96 13.96 -0.57
C ALA A 449 -46.71 12.64 -1.33
N SER A 450 -46.86 12.66 -2.66
CA SER A 450 -46.57 11.51 -3.53
C SER A 450 -45.72 11.93 -4.74
N GLY A 451 -44.81 11.06 -5.17
CA GLY A 451 -43.87 11.34 -6.27
C GLY A 451 -42.82 12.40 -5.93
N SER A 452 -42.35 13.16 -6.94
CA SER A 452 -41.28 14.16 -6.79
C SER A 452 -41.60 15.34 -5.87
N ALA A 453 -42.89 15.58 -5.57
CA ALA A 453 -43.34 16.62 -4.64
C ALA A 453 -43.07 16.26 -3.17
N ALA A 454 -42.92 14.98 -2.84
CA ALA A 454 -42.53 14.54 -1.50
C ALA A 454 -41.11 14.97 -1.14
N TRP A 455 -40.19 14.93 -2.09
CA TRP A 455 -38.80 15.33 -1.90
C TRP A 455 -38.63 16.84 -1.64
N GLU A 456 -39.38 17.70 -2.35
CA GLU A 456 -39.40 19.15 -2.06
C GLU A 456 -40.07 19.49 -0.73
N THR A 457 -41.06 18.71 -0.32
CA THR A 457 -41.76 18.89 0.96
C THR A 457 -40.85 18.49 2.13
N ILE A 458 -40.12 17.38 2.01
CA ILE A 458 -39.14 16.88 2.99
C ILE A 458 -37.99 17.88 3.19
N ASN A 459 -37.43 18.45 2.12
CA ASN A 459 -36.35 19.44 2.22
C ASN A 459 -36.79 20.78 2.85
N LYS A 460 -38.09 21.10 2.88
CA LYS A 460 -38.63 22.31 3.53
C LYS A 460 -38.86 22.14 5.05
N ILE A 461 -38.75 20.90 5.57
CA ILE A 461 -39.03 20.57 6.99
C ILE A 461 -38.01 21.19 7.95
N GLY A 462 -36.75 21.38 7.55
CA GLY A 462 -35.73 22.05 8.39
C GLY A 462 -36.13 23.46 8.86
N THR A 463 -37.06 24.10 8.17
CA THR A 463 -37.64 25.42 8.52
C THR A 463 -38.86 25.34 9.45
N ILE A 464 -39.55 24.20 9.54
CA ILE A 464 -40.75 24.01 10.37
C ILE A 464 -40.36 23.74 11.84
N GLU A 465 -39.22 23.09 12.06
CA GLU A 465 -38.76 22.70 13.39
C GLU A 465 -38.31 23.87 14.28
N ALA A 466 -37.71 24.90 13.69
CA ALA A 466 -37.33 26.12 14.40
C ALA A 466 -38.57 26.83 15.02
N ASN A 467 -39.74 26.68 14.39
CA ASN A 467 -40.98 27.32 14.83
C ASN A 467 -41.70 26.52 15.93
N ALA A 468 -41.65 25.18 15.89
CA ALA A 468 -42.19 24.31 16.96
C ALA A 468 -41.41 24.45 18.27
N ALA A 469 -40.07 24.51 18.20
CA ALA A 469 -39.20 24.78 19.33
C ALA A 469 -39.48 26.15 19.99
N THR A 470 -39.82 27.16 19.18
CA THR A 470 -40.16 28.51 19.64
C THR A 470 -41.51 28.57 20.39
N VAL A 471 -42.49 27.76 19.99
CA VAL A 471 -43.79 27.65 20.67
C VAL A 471 -43.65 26.93 22.02
N LEU A 472 -42.80 25.90 22.10
CA LEU A 472 -42.53 25.17 23.34
C LEU A 472 -41.68 25.98 24.34
N ALA A 473 -40.71 26.76 23.88
CA ALA A 473 -39.92 27.66 24.73
C ALA A 473 -40.79 28.69 25.46
N LYS A 474 -41.89 29.15 24.84
CA LYS A 474 -42.88 30.04 25.46
C LYS A 474 -43.76 29.34 26.52
N LEU A 475 -43.97 28.04 26.40
CA LEU A 475 -44.70 27.23 27.39
C LEU A 475 -43.81 26.85 28.60
N ALA A 476 -42.51 26.63 28.37
CA ALA A 476 -41.54 26.28 29.41
C ALA A 476 -41.03 27.49 30.23
N GLY A 477 -41.21 28.71 29.73
CA GLY A 477 -40.70 29.96 30.32
C GLY A 477 -41.36 30.46 31.61
N GLY A 478 -42.28 29.71 32.21
CA GLY A 478 -42.72 29.91 33.59
C GLY A 478 -43.63 31.13 33.86
N ASP A 479 -44.94 30.94 33.69
CA ASP A 479 -45.91 31.42 34.70
C ASP A 479 -47.04 30.39 34.83
N ILE A 480 -46.74 29.33 35.58
CA ILE A 480 -47.68 28.26 35.91
C ILE A 480 -48.49 28.61 37.17
N SER A 481 -48.36 29.84 37.69
CA SER A 481 -49.03 30.30 38.90
C SER A 481 -50.28 31.16 38.62
N GLY A 482 -50.42 31.72 37.42
CA GLY A 482 -51.61 32.46 36.95
C GLY A 482 -52.67 31.62 36.21
N ALA A 483 -52.36 30.37 35.84
CA ALA A 483 -53.13 29.57 34.88
C ALA A 483 -54.40 28.86 35.42
N LEU A 484 -54.95 29.30 36.55
CA LEU A 484 -56.33 28.94 36.95
C LEU A 484 -57.39 29.92 36.38
N GLY A 485 -56.98 30.89 35.54
CA GLY A 485 -57.88 31.79 34.83
C GLY A 485 -58.31 31.25 33.46
N LEU A 486 -59.54 30.74 33.39
CA LEU A 486 -60.20 30.07 32.24
C LEU A 486 -60.47 30.94 30.98
N ALA A 487 -59.65 31.94 30.64
CA ALA A 487 -60.03 33.00 29.68
C ALA A 487 -59.17 33.15 28.40
N THR A 488 -58.08 32.40 28.21
CA THR A 488 -57.15 32.63 27.08
C THR A 488 -57.03 31.48 26.07
N LEU A 489 -57.79 30.38 26.21
CA LEU A 489 -57.74 29.27 25.25
C LEU A 489 -58.12 29.61 23.78
N PRO A 490 -58.96 30.62 23.45
CA PRO A 490 -59.26 30.94 22.04
C PRO A 490 -58.14 31.69 21.29
N ALA A 491 -57.12 32.22 21.99
CA ALA A 491 -56.04 32.98 21.35
C ALA A 491 -54.99 32.08 20.68
N LEU A 492 -54.87 30.83 21.13
CA LEU A 492 -53.94 29.84 20.55
C LEU A 492 -54.42 29.25 19.23
N THR A 493 -55.72 29.33 18.93
CA THR A 493 -56.29 28.83 17.67
C THR A 493 -56.10 29.80 16.48
N LYS A 494 -55.75 31.07 16.74
CA LYS A 494 -55.55 32.09 15.70
C LYS A 494 -54.10 32.28 15.25
N ALA A 495 -53.13 31.68 15.95
CA ALA A 495 -51.70 31.92 15.72
C ALA A 495 -51.01 30.93 14.74
N LEU A 496 -51.74 29.97 14.19
CA LEU A 496 -51.18 28.82 13.45
C LEU A 496 -51.30 28.80 11.91
N PRO A 497 -51.94 29.75 11.20
CA PRO A 497 -51.78 29.81 9.74
C PRO A 497 -50.53 30.57 9.26
N ILE A 498 -49.71 31.15 10.16
CA ILE A 498 -48.73 32.20 9.87
C ILE A 498 -47.41 31.71 9.23
N VAL A 499 -47.35 30.50 8.63
CA VAL A 499 -46.11 30.03 7.99
C VAL A 499 -46.36 29.51 6.59
N MET A 500 -46.76 30.41 5.68
CA MET A 500 -46.52 30.24 4.24
C MET A 500 -46.09 31.52 3.49
N SER A 501 -45.92 32.67 4.15
CA SER A 501 -45.28 33.84 3.50
C SER A 501 -44.28 34.50 4.46
N GLY A 502 -43.09 34.77 3.96
CA GLY A 502 -42.04 35.46 4.71
C GLY A 502 -42.40 36.92 4.96
N GLY A 503 -41.92 37.45 6.08
CA GLY A 503 -42.03 38.86 6.46
C GLY A 503 -42.79 39.04 7.77
N GLY A 504 -42.06 39.36 8.83
CA GLY A 504 -42.68 39.74 10.09
C GLY A 504 -43.14 41.19 10.05
N GLU A 505 -44.44 41.44 10.13
CA GLU A 505 -45.02 42.68 10.64
C GLU A 505 -46.31 42.39 11.43
N GLY A 506 -46.63 43.26 12.38
CA GLY A 506 -47.69 43.07 13.38
C GLY A 506 -49.11 43.08 12.81
N ILE A 507 -50.06 42.61 13.64
CA ILE A 507 -51.50 42.57 13.34
C ILE A 507 -52.00 43.98 12.98
N SER A 508 -52.27 44.20 11.69
CA SER A 508 -52.91 45.40 11.16
C SER A 508 -54.42 45.37 11.45
N THR A 509 -55.04 46.55 11.52
CA THR A 509 -56.50 46.74 11.59
C THR A 509 -57.02 47.33 10.28
N SER A 510 -56.43 46.98 9.13
CA SER A 510 -56.77 47.59 7.83
C SER A 510 -58.18 47.21 7.36
N GLY A 511 -58.80 48.13 6.62
CA GLY A 511 -60.06 47.90 5.93
C GLY A 511 -59.83 47.17 4.60
N PRO A 512 -60.89 46.84 3.83
CA PRO A 512 -60.75 46.08 2.59
C PRO A 512 -59.85 46.78 1.56
N PRO A 513 -59.14 46.02 0.71
CA PRO A 513 -58.20 46.57 -0.26
C PRO A 513 -58.89 47.49 -1.26
N SER A 514 -58.19 48.53 -1.75
CA SER A 514 -58.73 49.51 -2.70
C SER A 514 -57.85 49.65 -3.95
N LEU A 515 -58.46 49.86 -5.13
CA LEU A 515 -57.73 50.00 -6.39
C LEU A 515 -57.07 51.39 -6.47
N THR A 516 -55.73 51.44 -6.54
CA THR A 516 -54.92 52.66 -6.54
C THR A 516 -54.40 53.06 -7.92
N GLY A 517 -54.32 52.13 -8.87
CA GLY A 517 -53.88 52.42 -10.23
C GLY A 517 -54.20 51.30 -11.22
N ASN A 518 -54.14 51.61 -12.52
CA ASN A 518 -54.27 50.61 -13.58
C ASN A 518 -53.55 51.02 -14.87
N SER A 519 -53.24 50.05 -15.70
CA SER A 519 -52.71 50.24 -17.05
C SER A 519 -53.29 49.18 -17.98
N VAL A 520 -53.83 49.60 -19.13
CA VAL A 520 -54.53 48.71 -20.08
C VAL A 520 -53.82 48.74 -21.43
N TYR A 521 -53.29 47.59 -21.81
CA TYR A 521 -52.66 47.31 -23.10
C TYR A 521 -53.57 46.41 -23.94
N THR A 522 -53.24 46.26 -25.22
CA THR A 522 -54.02 45.38 -26.10
C THR A 522 -53.94 43.92 -25.65
N ASP A 523 -52.83 43.47 -25.09
CA ASP A 523 -52.55 42.07 -24.72
C ASP A 523 -52.53 41.80 -23.21
N ALA A 524 -52.52 42.85 -22.38
CA ALA A 524 -52.51 42.71 -20.93
C ALA A 524 -53.17 43.88 -20.20
N MET A 525 -53.58 43.66 -18.96
CA MET A 525 -54.04 44.68 -18.04
C MET A 525 -53.33 44.51 -16.69
N ARG A 526 -52.91 45.64 -16.10
CA ARG A 526 -52.27 45.71 -14.79
C ARG A 526 -53.14 46.51 -13.83
N LEU A 527 -53.34 46.02 -12.62
CA LEU A 527 -54.14 46.65 -11.57
C LEU A 527 -53.30 46.76 -10.29
N ALA A 528 -53.20 47.94 -9.72
CA ALA A 528 -52.49 48.20 -8.47
C ALA A 528 -53.47 48.46 -7.34
N PHE A 529 -53.20 47.91 -6.15
CA PHE A 529 -54.03 48.05 -4.95
C PHE A 529 -53.30 48.79 -3.83
N SER A 530 -54.05 49.21 -2.80
CA SER A 530 -53.55 49.96 -1.65
C SER A 530 -52.68 49.15 -0.71
N GLU A 531 -52.73 47.83 -0.83
CA GLU A 531 -52.05 46.83 -0.01
C GLU A 531 -51.99 45.51 -0.78
N ASP A 532 -51.31 44.52 -0.21
CA ASP A 532 -51.19 43.19 -0.80
C ASP A 532 -52.55 42.52 -0.91
N VAL A 533 -52.81 41.89 -2.06
CA VAL A 533 -54.06 41.21 -2.35
C VAL A 533 -53.80 39.75 -2.69
N PHE A 534 -54.77 38.89 -2.40
CA PHE A 534 -54.75 37.46 -2.67
C PHE A 534 -56.02 37.04 -3.41
N ALA A 535 -55.95 35.91 -4.10
CA ALA A 535 -57.10 35.31 -4.77
C ALA A 535 -58.16 34.89 -3.74
N GLY A 536 -59.39 35.40 -3.92
CA GLY A 536 -60.56 35.01 -3.16
C GLY A 536 -61.42 33.98 -3.91
N SER A 537 -62.75 34.13 -3.91
CA SER A 537 -63.71 33.17 -4.51
C SER A 537 -64.60 33.77 -5.60
N GLY A 538 -64.08 34.75 -6.35
CA GLY A 538 -64.85 35.53 -7.32
C GLY A 538 -64.27 35.55 -8.74
N LYS A 539 -64.86 36.39 -9.59
CA LYS A 539 -64.50 36.54 -11.01
C LYS A 539 -64.11 37.96 -11.36
N ILE A 540 -63.31 38.11 -12.40
CA ILE A 540 -62.99 39.37 -13.06
C ILE A 540 -63.68 39.38 -14.43
N ILE A 541 -64.40 40.46 -14.73
CA ILE A 541 -65.10 40.65 -16.01
C ILE A 541 -64.55 41.91 -16.68
N ILE A 542 -64.16 41.77 -17.95
CA ILE A 542 -63.69 42.87 -18.81
C ILE A 542 -64.61 42.92 -20.01
N THR A 543 -65.26 44.05 -20.29
CA THR A 543 -66.30 44.13 -21.32
C THR A 543 -66.29 45.47 -22.04
N ASP A 544 -66.57 45.50 -23.35
CA ASP A 544 -66.83 46.73 -24.11
C ASP A 544 -68.28 47.23 -23.99
N GLY A 545 -69.12 46.56 -23.18
CA GLY A 545 -70.50 46.95 -22.89
C GLY A 545 -70.67 47.64 -21.54
N ASP A 546 -71.91 48.06 -21.23
CA ASP A 546 -72.25 48.69 -19.96
C ASP A 546 -72.28 47.67 -18.81
N SER A 547 -72.04 48.15 -17.58
CA SER A 547 -72.26 47.37 -16.35
C SER A 547 -73.65 47.64 -15.78
N GLN A 548 -74.44 46.60 -15.47
CA GLN A 548 -75.69 46.72 -14.70
C GLN A 548 -75.62 45.92 -13.40
N THR A 549 -75.98 46.54 -12.29
CA THR A 549 -76.30 45.84 -11.05
C THR A 549 -77.72 45.30 -11.11
N HIS A 550 -77.89 44.00 -10.89
CA HIS A 550 -79.19 43.35 -10.83
C HIS A 550 -79.32 42.54 -9.54
N TYR A 551 -80.55 42.38 -9.04
CA TYR A 551 -80.82 41.53 -7.90
C TYR A 551 -80.92 40.08 -8.37
N ASN A 552 -80.01 39.22 -7.91
CA ASN A 552 -80.03 37.80 -8.21
C ASN A 552 -80.90 37.06 -7.19
N SER A 553 -82.07 36.61 -7.62
CA SER A 553 -83.06 35.95 -6.75
C SER A 553 -82.61 34.60 -6.20
N SER A 554 -81.61 33.96 -6.80
CA SER A 554 -81.05 32.67 -6.33
C SER A 554 -80.00 32.84 -5.24
N THR A 555 -79.25 33.94 -5.24
CA THR A 555 -78.19 34.21 -4.25
C THR A 555 -78.61 35.22 -3.18
N GLY A 556 -79.73 35.92 -3.39
CA GLY A 556 -80.26 36.93 -2.48
C GLY A 556 -79.41 38.21 -2.42
N LYS A 557 -78.50 38.39 -3.38
CA LYS A 557 -77.51 39.49 -3.40
C LYS A 557 -77.66 40.35 -4.66
N LEU A 558 -77.22 41.61 -4.56
CA LEU A 558 -77.03 42.48 -5.71
C LEU A 558 -75.73 42.07 -6.42
N GLU A 559 -75.82 41.72 -7.70
CA GLU A 559 -74.70 41.29 -8.52
C GLU A 559 -74.55 42.20 -9.74
N THR A 560 -73.33 42.63 -10.03
CA THR A 560 -73.02 43.42 -11.23
C THR A 560 -72.71 42.48 -12.39
N ARG A 561 -73.34 42.70 -13.54
CA ARG A 561 -73.09 41.97 -14.80
C ARG A 561 -72.79 42.92 -15.95
N ALA A 562 -72.07 42.43 -16.95
CA ALA A 562 -71.91 43.09 -18.24
C ALA A 562 -73.22 42.97 -19.07
N VAL A 563 -73.63 44.04 -19.75
CA VAL A 563 -74.81 44.09 -20.62
C VAL A 563 -74.48 44.83 -21.92
N GLY A 564 -74.82 44.24 -23.07
CA GLY A 564 -74.69 44.88 -24.38
C GLY A 564 -73.29 44.89 -25.00
N GLY A 565 -72.30 44.25 -24.38
CA GLY A 565 -70.94 44.14 -24.92
C GLY A 565 -70.84 43.16 -26.10
N THR A 566 -70.04 43.51 -27.10
CA THR A 566 -69.66 42.64 -28.23
C THR A 566 -68.33 41.94 -28.02
N ASP A 567 -67.56 42.36 -27.01
CA ASP A 567 -66.26 41.81 -26.63
C ASP A 567 -66.16 41.75 -25.10
N THR A 568 -66.42 40.57 -24.53
CA THR A 568 -66.45 40.34 -23.07
C THR A 568 -65.54 39.15 -22.70
N ARG A 569 -64.77 39.30 -21.63
CA ARG A 569 -63.93 38.27 -21.01
C ARG A 569 -64.40 38.08 -19.58
N VAL A 570 -64.58 36.84 -19.16
CA VAL A 570 -64.94 36.46 -17.79
C VAL A 570 -63.89 35.47 -17.32
N LEU A 571 -63.05 35.91 -16.40
CA LEU A 571 -61.95 35.12 -15.84
C LEU A 571 -62.30 34.76 -14.40
N ASP A 572 -62.09 33.50 -14.04
CA ASP A 572 -62.03 33.13 -12.63
C ASP A 572 -60.78 33.75 -12.01
N ILE A 573 -60.80 34.09 -10.71
CA ILE A 573 -59.61 34.66 -10.09
C ILE A 573 -58.44 33.66 -10.05
N HIS A 574 -58.72 32.36 -10.11
CA HIS A 574 -57.72 31.30 -10.21
C HIS A 574 -57.39 30.87 -11.65
N ASP A 575 -57.88 31.62 -12.65
CA ASP A 575 -57.57 31.35 -14.04
C ASP A 575 -56.08 31.58 -14.32
N SER A 576 -55.46 30.76 -15.17
CA SER A 576 -54.04 30.88 -15.51
C SER A 576 -53.65 32.22 -16.13
N HIS A 577 -54.61 32.98 -16.66
CA HIS A 577 -54.40 34.32 -17.19
C HIS A 577 -54.30 35.42 -16.13
N VAL A 578 -54.59 35.11 -14.87
CA VAL A 578 -54.54 36.04 -13.74
C VAL A 578 -53.36 35.67 -12.85
N THR A 579 -52.46 36.63 -12.62
CA THR A 579 -51.33 36.48 -11.69
C THR A 579 -51.42 37.58 -10.64
N ILE A 580 -51.29 37.22 -9.37
CA ILE A 580 -51.34 38.15 -8.25
C ILE A 580 -49.98 38.11 -7.56
N GLU A 581 -49.31 39.26 -7.52
CA GLU A 581 -48.00 39.44 -6.89
C GLU A 581 -48.10 40.67 -6.00
N ASP A 582 -47.98 40.47 -4.69
CA ASP A 582 -48.09 41.52 -3.67
C ASP A 582 -49.37 42.36 -3.86
N ASN A 583 -49.23 43.67 -4.09
CA ASN A 583 -50.33 44.60 -4.33
C ASN A 583 -50.74 44.75 -5.80
N MET A 584 -50.24 43.88 -6.70
CA MET A 584 -50.45 43.94 -8.13
C MET A 584 -51.24 42.74 -8.65
N VAL A 585 -52.24 42.99 -9.49
CA VAL A 585 -52.96 41.97 -10.26
C VAL A 585 -52.69 42.16 -11.75
N TRP A 586 -52.14 41.11 -12.35
CA TRP A 586 -51.77 41.01 -13.74
C TRP A 586 -52.78 40.14 -14.48
N ILE A 587 -53.27 40.63 -15.62
CA ILE A 587 -54.22 39.91 -16.46
C ILE A 587 -53.68 39.88 -17.89
N THR A 588 -53.58 38.69 -18.46
CA THR A 588 -53.14 38.49 -19.85
C THR A 588 -54.32 38.05 -20.73
N PHE A 589 -54.22 38.28 -22.04
CA PHE A 589 -55.27 37.93 -23.00
C PHE A 589 -54.74 37.07 -24.14
N ASP A 590 -55.34 35.91 -24.37
CA ASP A 590 -55.09 35.07 -25.55
C ASP A 590 -55.36 35.79 -26.88
N THR A 591 -56.35 36.70 -26.87
CA THR A 591 -56.75 37.50 -28.02
C THR A 591 -56.70 38.99 -27.65
N PRO A 592 -55.96 39.83 -28.41
CA PRO A 592 -55.80 41.23 -28.05
C PRO A 592 -57.13 41.99 -28.02
N LEU A 593 -57.30 42.86 -27.02
CA LEU A 593 -58.35 43.87 -26.93
C LEU A 593 -58.24 44.86 -28.09
N SER A 594 -59.37 45.28 -28.64
CA SER A 594 -59.40 46.23 -29.75
C SER A 594 -59.05 47.64 -29.28
N THR A 595 -58.08 48.28 -29.95
CA THR A 595 -57.74 49.70 -29.72
C THR A 595 -58.84 50.67 -30.17
N SER A 596 -59.83 50.19 -30.95
CA SER A 596 -60.96 50.99 -31.44
C SER A 596 -62.16 51.01 -30.49
N LYS A 597 -62.05 50.36 -29.32
CA LYS A 597 -63.12 50.19 -28.35
C LYS A 597 -62.64 50.63 -26.96
N SER A 598 -63.60 50.90 -26.09
CA SER A 598 -63.31 51.15 -24.67
C SER A 598 -63.91 50.04 -23.82
N TYR A 599 -63.19 49.65 -22.77
CA TYR A 599 -63.57 48.53 -21.91
C TYR A 599 -63.86 49.00 -20.49
N HIS A 600 -64.77 48.30 -19.82
CA HIS A 600 -65.10 48.39 -18.40
C HIS A 600 -64.56 47.17 -17.67
N LEU A 601 -64.05 47.39 -16.45
CA LEU A 601 -63.57 46.35 -15.54
C LEU A 601 -64.54 46.20 -14.37
N ILE A 602 -64.98 44.97 -14.13
CA ILE A 602 -65.80 44.58 -13.00
C ILE A 602 -65.05 43.49 -12.24
N ILE A 603 -64.74 43.73 -10.96
CA ILE A 603 -64.18 42.73 -10.05
C ILE A 603 -65.28 42.38 -9.06
N ASN A 604 -65.71 41.11 -9.05
CA ASN A 604 -66.80 40.69 -8.18
C ASN A 604 -66.38 40.77 -6.69
N PRO A 605 -67.32 41.09 -5.78
CA PRO A 605 -67.05 41.07 -4.35
C PRO A 605 -66.47 39.72 -3.91
N GLY A 606 -65.34 39.76 -3.20
CA GLY A 606 -64.63 38.56 -2.75
C GLY A 606 -63.80 37.86 -3.82
N ALA A 607 -63.64 38.42 -5.03
CA ALA A 607 -62.65 37.95 -5.99
C ALA A 607 -61.22 38.18 -5.48
N LEU A 608 -60.99 39.26 -4.75
CA LEU A 608 -59.71 39.56 -4.09
C LEU A 608 -59.94 39.74 -2.59
N VAL A 609 -58.95 39.37 -1.78
CA VAL A 609 -58.91 39.57 -0.32
C VAL A 609 -57.55 40.14 0.08
N ASP A 610 -57.43 40.84 1.20
CA ASP A 610 -56.11 41.24 1.74
C ASP A 610 -55.47 40.13 2.61
N THR A 611 -54.32 40.41 3.22
CA THR A 611 -53.63 39.53 4.18
C THR A 611 -54.49 39.15 5.39
N ASP A 612 -55.47 39.98 5.74
CA ASP A 612 -56.38 39.80 6.86
C ASP A 612 -57.72 39.15 6.42
N TYR A 613 -57.84 38.71 5.16
CA TYR A 613 -59.02 38.14 4.51
C TYR A 613 -60.23 39.09 4.38
N ASN A 614 -60.04 40.42 4.43
CA ASN A 614 -61.12 41.35 4.09
C ASN A 614 -61.34 41.33 2.57
N ALA A 615 -62.56 40.98 2.16
CA ALA A 615 -62.92 40.94 0.75
C ALA A 615 -62.90 42.33 0.11
N PHE A 616 -62.28 42.44 -1.07
CA PHE A 616 -62.46 43.58 -1.97
C PHE A 616 -63.96 43.78 -2.19
N THR A 617 -64.47 44.91 -1.71
CA THR A 617 -65.92 45.17 -1.65
C THR A 617 -66.48 45.67 -2.99
N GLY A 618 -65.63 45.84 -4.00
CA GLY A 618 -65.97 46.60 -5.20
C GLY A 618 -66.11 48.09 -4.86
N ARG A 619 -66.05 48.96 -5.87
CA ARG A 619 -66.30 50.39 -5.65
C ARG A 619 -67.80 50.57 -5.38
N ALA A 620 -68.18 50.67 -4.11
CA ALA A 620 -69.56 50.90 -3.68
C ALA A 620 -69.94 52.38 -3.86
N ASP A 621 -70.22 52.82 -5.09
CA ASP A 621 -70.99 54.04 -5.31
C ASP A 621 -71.92 53.84 -6.52
N ALA A 622 -73.22 53.86 -6.23
CA ALA A 622 -74.30 53.77 -7.22
C ALA A 622 -74.41 55.01 -8.13
N SER A 623 -73.43 55.92 -8.14
CA SER A 623 -73.46 57.13 -8.95
C SER A 623 -72.21 57.42 -9.82
N ALA A 624 -71.18 56.56 -9.82
CA ALA A 624 -69.97 56.78 -10.62
C ALA A 624 -69.83 55.75 -11.74
N GLN A 625 -69.76 56.20 -13.00
CA GLN A 625 -69.36 55.36 -14.14
C GLN A 625 -68.06 54.62 -13.82
N TYR A 626 -68.03 53.29 -14.06
CA TYR A 626 -66.79 52.53 -14.00
C TYR A 626 -65.80 53.15 -14.99
N PRO A 627 -64.53 53.36 -14.61
CA PRO A 627 -63.53 53.92 -15.51
C PRO A 627 -63.50 53.18 -16.85
N THR A 628 -63.54 53.97 -17.91
CA THR A 628 -63.51 53.54 -19.30
C THR A 628 -62.05 53.44 -19.74
N TYR A 629 -61.60 52.27 -20.18
CA TYR A 629 -60.20 52.02 -20.53
C TYR A 629 -60.00 51.89 -22.05
N ASN A 630 -59.04 52.64 -22.58
CA ASN A 630 -58.66 52.59 -23.99
C ASN A 630 -57.33 51.82 -24.13
N PRO A 631 -57.31 50.62 -24.76
CA PRO A 631 -56.09 49.85 -24.93
C PRO A 631 -55.06 50.60 -25.79
N THR A 632 -53.80 50.63 -25.35
CA THR A 632 -52.67 51.20 -26.12
C THR A 632 -51.69 50.12 -26.55
N VAL A 633 -50.96 50.35 -27.66
CA VAL A 633 -49.91 49.45 -28.16
C VAL A 633 -48.62 49.72 -27.37
N SER A 634 -48.04 48.71 -26.72
CA SER A 634 -46.84 48.88 -25.89
C SER A 634 -45.60 49.25 -26.74
N ALA A 635 -44.87 50.31 -26.35
CA ALA A 635 -43.77 50.88 -27.13
C ALA A 635 -42.36 50.42 -26.69
N SER A 636 -42.22 49.60 -25.65
CA SER A 636 -40.92 49.26 -25.05
C SER A 636 -40.85 47.79 -24.65
N ALA A 637 -39.85 47.05 -25.14
CA ALA A 637 -39.53 45.72 -24.63
C ALA A 637 -38.56 45.83 -23.46
N THR A 638 -38.98 45.38 -22.29
CA THR A 638 -38.22 45.43 -21.02
C THR A 638 -37.69 44.04 -20.72
N ALA A 639 -36.41 43.92 -20.38
CA ALA A 639 -35.88 42.65 -19.89
C ALA A 639 -36.45 42.36 -18.50
N LEU A 640 -37.08 41.20 -18.33
CA LEU A 640 -37.71 40.76 -17.08
C LEU A 640 -36.77 39.93 -16.21
N SER A 641 -35.93 39.10 -16.81
CA SER A 641 -35.02 38.21 -16.08
C SER A 641 -33.81 37.83 -16.93
N ALA A 642 -32.72 37.51 -16.26
CA ALA A 642 -31.60 36.77 -16.84
C ALA A 642 -31.40 35.52 -15.98
N ASN A 643 -31.48 34.33 -16.56
CA ASN A 643 -31.40 33.06 -15.84
C ASN A 643 -30.31 32.18 -16.44
N TYR A 644 -29.53 31.52 -15.59
CA TYR A 644 -28.70 30.41 -16.03
C TYR A 644 -29.58 29.22 -16.40
N LEU A 645 -29.21 28.52 -17.48
CA LEU A 645 -29.84 27.26 -17.89
C LEU A 645 -28.99 26.03 -17.53
N SER A 646 -27.80 26.23 -16.95
CA SER A 646 -26.93 25.16 -16.47
C SER A 646 -27.43 24.62 -15.13
N PRO A 647 -27.70 23.31 -15.01
CA PRO A 647 -28.03 22.68 -13.72
C PRO A 647 -26.85 22.64 -12.74
N ASN A 648 -25.62 22.80 -13.24
CA ASN A 648 -24.41 22.61 -12.46
C ASN A 648 -23.99 23.95 -11.83
N SER A 649 -23.88 23.97 -10.50
CA SER A 649 -23.38 25.12 -9.74
C SER A 649 -21.87 25.34 -9.90
N ASN A 650 -21.12 24.31 -10.32
CA ASN A 650 -19.67 24.35 -10.57
C ASN A 650 -19.38 23.96 -12.02
N ILE A 651 -18.80 24.85 -12.82
CA ILE A 651 -18.45 24.64 -14.24
C ILE A 651 -16.93 24.71 -14.45
N LYS A 652 -16.37 23.71 -15.13
CA LYS A 652 -14.93 23.57 -15.37
C LYS A 652 -14.45 24.26 -16.65
N ALA A 653 -13.13 24.33 -16.81
CA ALA A 653 -12.50 24.81 -18.04
C ALA A 653 -13.00 24.05 -19.28
N GLY A 654 -13.46 24.80 -20.28
CA GLY A 654 -14.04 24.27 -21.52
C GLY A 654 -15.56 24.04 -21.49
N ASP A 655 -16.20 24.12 -20.32
CA ASP A 655 -17.66 24.05 -20.22
C ASP A 655 -18.31 25.39 -20.61
N ASP A 656 -19.57 25.31 -21.06
CA ASP A 656 -20.35 26.45 -21.49
C ASP A 656 -21.36 26.88 -20.43
N ALA A 657 -21.24 28.12 -19.99
CA ALA A 657 -22.24 28.80 -19.18
C ALA A 657 -23.30 29.41 -20.11
N ILE A 658 -24.52 28.84 -20.10
CA ILE A 658 -25.64 29.30 -20.93
C ILE A 658 -26.55 30.25 -20.14
N ILE A 659 -26.72 31.47 -20.65
CA ILE A 659 -27.54 32.53 -20.05
C ILE A 659 -28.75 32.81 -20.92
N ARG A 660 -29.94 32.78 -20.32
CA ARG A 660 -31.21 33.10 -20.95
C ARG A 660 -31.70 34.47 -20.47
N VAL A 661 -31.84 35.42 -21.38
CA VAL A 661 -32.43 36.74 -21.10
C VAL A 661 -33.88 36.73 -21.58
N THR A 662 -34.82 36.98 -20.69
CA THR A 662 -36.26 37.03 -20.98
C THR A 662 -36.74 38.48 -21.01
N PHE A 663 -37.59 38.79 -21.97
CA PHE A 663 -38.22 40.09 -22.17
C PHE A 663 -39.73 39.99 -21.93
N ASP A 664 -40.37 41.12 -21.60
CA ASP A 664 -41.82 41.24 -21.42
C ASP A 664 -42.62 41.06 -22.71
N GLN A 665 -41.94 41.08 -23.86
CA GLN A 665 -42.51 40.85 -25.18
C GLN A 665 -41.46 40.28 -26.14
N SER A 666 -41.89 39.85 -27.33
CA SER A 666 -40.98 39.32 -28.35
C SER A 666 -40.03 40.37 -28.90
N VAL A 667 -38.76 39.99 -29.09
CA VAL A 667 -37.68 40.84 -29.62
C VAL A 667 -36.99 40.19 -30.81
N THR A 668 -36.48 40.99 -31.75
CA THR A 668 -35.72 40.51 -32.92
C THR A 668 -34.28 41.02 -32.91
N VAL A 669 -33.33 40.15 -33.24
CA VAL A 669 -31.90 40.47 -33.28
C VAL A 669 -31.50 40.90 -34.70
N SER A 670 -30.80 42.02 -34.82
CA SER A 670 -30.31 42.60 -36.09
C SER A 670 -28.79 42.73 -36.17
N GLY A 671 -28.07 42.36 -35.12
CA GLY A 671 -26.60 42.35 -35.03
C GLY A 671 -26.05 41.11 -34.30
N SER A 672 -24.85 41.21 -33.71
CA SER A 672 -24.23 40.19 -32.87
C SER A 672 -24.11 40.68 -31.42
N PRO A 673 -25.24 40.69 -30.67
CA PRO A 673 -25.25 41.30 -29.34
C PRO A 673 -24.38 40.50 -28.37
N THR A 674 -23.86 41.21 -27.37
CA THR A 674 -23.05 40.62 -26.29
C THR A 674 -23.61 40.97 -24.93
N LEU A 675 -23.42 40.08 -23.96
CA LEU A 675 -23.84 40.25 -22.58
C LEU A 675 -22.61 40.34 -21.69
N ALA A 676 -22.46 41.45 -20.96
CA ALA A 676 -21.38 41.63 -20.01
C ALA A 676 -21.73 40.98 -18.64
N LEU A 677 -20.78 40.24 -18.09
CA LEU A 677 -20.93 39.48 -16.84
C LEU A 677 -19.94 40.01 -15.79
N THR A 678 -20.22 39.72 -14.52
CA THR A 678 -19.33 40.09 -13.40
C THR A 678 -17.88 39.63 -13.66
N GLY A 679 -16.91 40.50 -13.34
CA GLY A 679 -15.48 40.26 -13.55
C GLY A 679 -14.95 40.60 -14.96
N GLY A 680 -15.71 41.35 -15.76
CA GLY A 680 -15.26 41.85 -17.07
C GLY A 680 -15.39 40.84 -18.22
N ARG A 681 -16.12 39.74 -17.99
CA ARG A 681 -16.34 38.67 -18.99
C ARG A 681 -17.48 39.05 -19.93
N THR A 682 -17.45 38.49 -21.14
CA THR A 682 -18.44 38.76 -22.17
C THR A 682 -19.00 37.45 -22.72
N ALA A 683 -20.31 37.25 -22.59
CA ALA A 683 -21.05 36.15 -23.23
C ALA A 683 -21.57 36.58 -24.60
N THR A 684 -21.55 35.66 -25.55
CA THR A 684 -21.93 35.90 -26.96
C THR A 684 -23.31 35.33 -27.27
N TYR A 685 -24.07 36.02 -28.11
CA TYR A 685 -25.39 35.58 -28.56
C TYR A 685 -25.37 34.23 -29.31
N VAL A 686 -26.36 33.38 -29.03
CA VAL A 686 -26.53 32.04 -29.63
C VAL A 686 -27.84 31.92 -30.40
N SER A 687 -29.00 32.23 -29.78
CA SER A 687 -30.32 31.98 -30.39
C SER A 687 -31.47 32.78 -29.72
N GLY A 688 -32.68 32.75 -30.30
CA GLY A 688 -33.91 33.31 -29.69
C GLY A 688 -34.53 34.53 -30.39
N SER A 689 -34.00 34.96 -31.54
CA SER A 689 -34.56 36.08 -32.31
C SER A 689 -36.01 35.79 -32.74
N GLY A 690 -36.90 36.77 -32.61
CA GLY A 690 -38.33 36.64 -32.89
C GLY A 690 -39.16 36.07 -31.72
N SER A 691 -38.54 35.83 -30.57
CA SER A 691 -39.20 35.36 -29.35
C SER A 691 -38.99 36.35 -28.20
N ASN A 692 -39.65 36.13 -27.06
CA ASN A 692 -39.43 36.91 -25.83
C ASN A 692 -38.16 36.49 -25.07
N THR A 693 -37.31 35.65 -25.65
CA THR A 693 -36.15 35.08 -24.98
C THR A 693 -34.93 35.11 -25.89
N LEU A 694 -33.78 35.61 -25.40
CA LEU A 694 -32.48 35.50 -26.07
C LEU A 694 -31.53 34.62 -25.28
N VAL A 695 -30.73 33.79 -25.96
CA VAL A 695 -29.76 32.87 -25.35
C VAL A 695 -28.34 33.36 -25.65
N PHE A 696 -27.50 33.38 -24.62
CA PHE A 696 -26.09 33.75 -24.64
C PHE A 696 -25.23 32.61 -24.09
N LYS A 697 -23.97 32.55 -24.51
CA LYS A 697 -22.99 31.54 -24.09
C LYS A 697 -21.67 32.20 -23.69
N TYR A 698 -21.10 31.73 -22.58
CA TYR A 698 -19.72 31.99 -22.17
C TYR A 698 -18.99 30.67 -22.01
N THR A 699 -17.81 30.50 -22.60
CA THR A 699 -16.99 29.30 -22.42
C THR A 699 -15.89 29.57 -21.41
N VAL A 700 -15.81 28.75 -20.36
CA VAL A 700 -14.82 28.89 -19.29
C VAL A 700 -13.41 28.62 -19.81
N THR A 701 -12.45 29.46 -19.43
CA THR A 701 -11.03 29.30 -19.80
C THR A 701 -10.23 28.65 -18.67
N SER A 702 -9.12 27.97 -19.00
CA SER A 702 -8.28 27.31 -18.00
C SER A 702 -7.58 28.32 -17.09
N GLY A 703 -7.58 28.05 -15.78
CA GLY A 703 -7.00 28.90 -14.73
C GLY A 703 -7.94 29.98 -14.18
N GLU A 704 -9.22 30.00 -14.57
CA GLU A 704 -10.21 30.91 -13.98
C GLU A 704 -10.78 30.34 -12.66
N GLU A 705 -10.71 31.10 -11.57
CA GLU A 705 -11.41 30.80 -10.29
C GLU A 705 -12.27 32.00 -9.90
N THR A 706 -13.59 31.90 -10.05
CA THR A 706 -14.48 33.03 -9.74
C THR A 706 -15.93 32.59 -9.56
N SER A 707 -16.81 33.53 -9.23
CA SER A 707 -18.25 33.31 -9.30
C SER A 707 -18.90 34.29 -10.30
N LEU A 708 -19.77 33.79 -11.17
CA LEU A 708 -20.64 34.62 -12.00
C LEU A 708 -21.89 34.96 -11.16
N GLY A 709 -21.92 36.19 -10.65
CA GLY A 709 -22.95 36.65 -9.73
C GLY A 709 -24.01 37.58 -10.31
N MET A 710 -23.75 38.25 -11.44
CA MET A 710 -24.68 39.23 -12.00
C MET A 710 -24.41 39.53 -13.48
N VAL A 711 -25.45 39.90 -14.22
CA VAL A 711 -25.29 40.66 -15.47
C VAL A 711 -24.88 42.08 -15.09
N THR A 712 -23.80 42.60 -15.69
CA THR A 712 -23.27 43.93 -15.36
C THR A 712 -23.25 44.83 -16.60
N GLY A 713 -23.38 46.15 -16.43
CA GLY A 713 -23.14 47.11 -17.53
C GLY A 713 -24.36 47.54 -18.37
N GLY A 714 -25.58 47.50 -17.81
CA GLY A 714 -26.74 48.26 -18.34
C GLY A 714 -27.11 47.97 -19.81
N GLY A 715 -26.82 46.77 -20.31
CA GLY A 715 -27.31 46.32 -21.62
C GLY A 715 -26.62 46.97 -22.81
N ALA A 716 -25.47 47.61 -22.60
CA ALA A 716 -24.74 48.32 -23.64
C ALA A 716 -24.43 47.46 -24.88
N GLY A 717 -24.19 46.15 -24.70
CA GLY A 717 -23.94 45.20 -25.80
C GLY A 717 -25.20 44.73 -26.55
N LEU A 718 -26.40 45.08 -26.07
CA LEU A 718 -27.69 44.81 -26.71
C LEU A 718 -28.28 46.05 -27.40
N ALA A 719 -27.94 47.24 -26.89
CA ALA A 719 -28.40 48.51 -27.41
C ALA A 719 -28.03 48.68 -28.90
N GLY A 720 -29.01 49.07 -29.72
CA GLY A 720 -28.82 49.24 -31.16
C GLY A 720 -28.66 47.93 -31.96
N GLN A 721 -28.76 46.76 -31.33
CA GLN A 721 -28.67 45.46 -32.00
C GLN A 721 -29.93 44.61 -31.87
N VAL A 722 -30.80 44.91 -30.91
CA VAL A 722 -32.08 44.23 -30.68
C VAL A 722 -33.25 45.19 -30.89
N LYS A 723 -34.34 44.71 -31.50
CA LYS A 723 -35.57 45.46 -31.82
C LYS A 723 -36.77 44.89 -31.08
N SER A 724 -37.71 45.75 -30.67
CA SER A 724 -39.01 45.32 -30.11
C SER A 724 -39.92 44.71 -31.19
N GLY A 725 -41.07 44.14 -30.77
CA GLY A 725 -42.11 43.65 -31.69
C GLY A 725 -42.66 44.72 -32.65
N ALA A 726 -42.51 46.01 -32.30
CA ALA A 726 -42.85 47.16 -33.13
C ALA A 726 -41.73 47.56 -34.13
N GLY A 727 -40.60 46.86 -34.16
CA GLY A 727 -39.49 47.10 -35.09
C GLY A 727 -38.54 48.26 -34.72
N LEU A 728 -38.73 48.87 -33.55
CA LEU A 728 -37.88 49.94 -33.01
C LEU A 728 -36.64 49.35 -32.33
N LEU A 729 -35.47 49.94 -32.55
CA LEU A 729 -34.23 49.56 -31.86
C LEU A 729 -34.34 49.90 -30.37
N LEU A 730 -33.92 48.97 -29.52
CA LEU A 730 -33.82 49.21 -28.08
C LEU A 730 -32.62 50.11 -27.79
N ASP A 731 -32.83 51.14 -26.97
CA ASP A 731 -31.77 52.05 -26.48
C ASP A 731 -31.36 51.68 -25.04
N SER A 732 -30.30 52.30 -24.53
CA SER A 732 -29.78 52.01 -23.18
C SER A 732 -30.75 52.34 -22.04
N ALA A 733 -31.79 53.15 -22.26
CA ALA A 733 -32.79 53.49 -21.24
C ALA A 733 -33.88 52.40 -21.11
N HIS A 734 -34.14 51.65 -22.17
CA HIS A 734 -35.12 50.56 -22.20
C HIS A 734 -34.49 49.18 -21.94
N ILE A 735 -33.16 49.12 -21.75
CA ILE A 735 -32.38 47.90 -21.48
C ILE A 735 -31.59 48.04 -20.16
N ALA A 736 -32.19 48.62 -19.11
CA ALA A 736 -31.54 48.76 -17.82
C ALA A 736 -31.53 47.42 -17.06
N PHE A 737 -30.46 46.63 -17.22
CA PHE A 737 -30.19 45.40 -16.44
C PHE A 737 -29.64 45.67 -15.03
N THR A 738 -29.91 46.82 -14.44
CA THR A 738 -29.43 47.12 -13.09
C THR A 738 -30.05 46.13 -12.11
N ASP A 739 -29.22 45.19 -11.67
CA ASP A 739 -29.45 44.24 -10.57
C ASP A 739 -30.48 43.12 -10.82
N LEU A 740 -30.60 42.59 -12.06
CA LEU A 740 -31.33 41.32 -12.24
C LEU A 740 -30.56 40.16 -11.57
N PRO A 741 -31.09 39.55 -10.50
CA PRO A 741 -30.48 38.37 -9.90
C PRO A 741 -30.61 37.21 -10.89
N LEU A 742 -29.55 36.43 -11.03
CA LEU A 742 -29.65 35.18 -11.79
C LEU A 742 -30.52 34.20 -10.99
N GLY A 743 -31.62 33.71 -11.56
CA GLY A 743 -32.65 32.91 -10.85
C GLY A 743 -32.21 31.53 -10.32
N TYR A 744 -30.97 31.15 -10.56
CA TYR A 744 -30.27 30.05 -9.90
C TYR A 744 -28.97 30.64 -9.35
N GLY A 745 -28.61 30.35 -8.10
CA GLY A 745 -27.51 31.01 -7.37
C GLY A 745 -26.16 31.11 -8.11
N THR A 746 -25.22 31.81 -7.49
CA THR A 746 -23.86 32.08 -8.03
C THR A 746 -23.23 30.85 -8.69
N VAL A 747 -23.03 30.89 -10.02
CA VAL A 747 -22.29 29.84 -10.74
C VAL A 747 -20.82 30.00 -10.41
N HIS A 748 -20.23 28.99 -9.77
CA HIS A 748 -18.81 28.94 -9.45
C HIS A 748 -18.06 28.40 -10.66
N ILE A 749 -17.13 29.21 -11.18
CA ILE A 749 -16.15 28.81 -12.17
C ILE A 749 -14.92 28.34 -11.40
N ASP A 750 -14.55 27.09 -11.65
CA ASP A 750 -13.33 26.49 -11.16
C ASP A 750 -12.64 25.81 -12.34
N GLY A 751 -11.61 26.46 -12.86
CA GLY A 751 -10.84 26.05 -14.03
C GLY A 751 -9.36 25.80 -13.72
N VAL A 752 -8.97 25.87 -12.44
CA VAL A 752 -7.63 25.50 -11.96
C VAL A 752 -7.54 23.98 -11.91
N LYS A 753 -6.35 23.44 -12.18
CA LYS A 753 -6.11 22.00 -12.11
C LYS A 753 -5.44 21.68 -10.78
N PRO A 754 -5.83 20.59 -10.10
CA PRO A 754 -5.17 20.18 -8.88
C PRO A 754 -3.71 19.80 -9.16
N THR A 755 -2.81 20.30 -8.30
CA THR A 755 -1.39 19.94 -8.22
C THR A 755 -1.12 19.22 -6.91
N TYR A 756 -0.02 18.47 -6.82
CA TYR A 756 0.26 17.61 -5.67
C TYR A 756 1.75 17.49 -5.34
N THR A 757 2.04 17.23 -4.08
CA THR A 757 3.37 16.88 -3.56
C THR A 757 3.28 15.65 -2.66
N VAL A 758 4.34 14.84 -2.63
CA VAL A 758 4.44 13.64 -1.77
C VAL A 758 5.60 13.82 -0.80
N THR A 759 5.35 13.65 0.49
CA THR A 759 6.36 13.76 1.55
C THR A 759 6.27 12.57 2.51
N MET A 760 7.36 12.32 3.22
CA MET A 760 7.45 11.33 4.29
C MET A 760 8.03 12.00 5.53
N ASP A 761 7.56 11.61 6.71
CA ASP A 761 7.98 12.19 7.99
C ASP A 761 9.34 11.66 8.50
N LYS A 762 9.82 10.52 7.99
CA LYS A 762 11.11 9.91 8.35
C LYS A 762 11.98 9.67 7.12
N ALA A 763 13.29 9.84 7.30
CA ALA A 763 14.30 9.58 6.27
C ALA A 763 15.00 8.22 6.41
N ALA A 764 14.80 7.53 7.53
CA ALA A 764 15.35 6.21 7.80
C ALA A 764 14.36 5.39 8.64
N LEU A 765 14.26 4.10 8.36
CA LEU A 765 13.43 3.13 9.07
C LEU A 765 14.29 1.93 9.50
N ASP A 766 14.13 1.53 10.76
CA ASP A 766 14.81 0.38 11.36
C ASP A 766 13.78 -0.64 11.89
N ALA A 767 14.21 -1.81 12.38
CA ALA A 767 13.28 -2.83 12.87
C ALA A 767 12.43 -2.36 14.08
N THR A 768 12.96 -1.45 14.90
CA THR A 768 12.26 -0.84 16.06
C THR A 768 11.34 0.32 15.68
N HIS A 769 11.62 1.03 14.58
CA HIS A 769 10.90 2.21 14.09
C HIS A 769 10.46 2.01 12.65
N ASN A 770 9.92 0.83 12.33
CA ASN A 770 9.63 0.37 10.97
C ASN A 770 8.43 1.05 10.28
N THR A 771 7.87 2.13 10.85
CA THR A 771 6.72 2.84 10.30
C THR A 771 7.01 4.32 10.05
N ALA A 772 6.45 4.88 8.98
CA ALA A 772 6.49 6.30 8.64
C ALA A 772 5.14 6.78 8.10
N THR A 773 4.84 8.06 8.28
CA THR A 773 3.67 8.72 7.72
C THR A 773 3.99 9.25 6.34
N VAL A 774 3.32 8.72 5.32
CA VAL A 774 3.35 9.25 3.95
C VAL A 774 2.21 10.22 3.78
N THR A 775 2.51 11.42 3.30
CA THR A 775 1.54 12.49 3.10
C THR A 775 1.53 12.90 1.63
N VAL A 776 0.35 12.87 1.02
CA VAL A 776 0.08 13.51 -0.28
C VAL A 776 -0.70 14.79 0.01
N THR A 777 -0.20 15.92 -0.47
CA THR A 777 -0.84 17.23 -0.30
C THR A 777 -1.22 17.80 -1.65
N PHE A 778 -2.48 18.17 -1.79
CA PHE A 778 -3.05 18.79 -3.00
C PHE A 778 -3.14 20.31 -2.86
N SER A 779 -3.09 21.05 -3.99
CA SER A 779 -3.30 22.51 -3.99
C SER A 779 -4.72 22.91 -3.57
N GLU A 780 -5.67 22.00 -3.74
CA GLU A 780 -7.11 22.19 -3.54
C GLU A 780 -7.79 20.89 -3.11
N ASP A 781 -9.07 20.99 -2.75
CA ASP A 781 -9.86 19.83 -2.35
C ASP A 781 -10.22 18.98 -3.58
N ILE A 782 -10.09 17.66 -3.46
CA ILE A 782 -10.25 16.71 -4.57
C ILE A 782 -11.42 15.75 -4.36
N GLN A 783 -11.97 15.22 -5.47
CA GLN A 783 -12.97 14.16 -5.42
C GLN A 783 -12.32 12.89 -4.88
N GLN A 784 -12.68 12.50 -3.66
CA GLN A 784 -12.05 11.38 -2.97
C GLN A 784 -12.09 10.07 -3.78
N SER A 785 -13.16 9.82 -4.54
CA SER A 785 -13.31 8.64 -5.40
C SER A 785 -12.29 8.58 -6.56
N THR A 786 -11.63 9.70 -6.86
CA THR A 786 -10.61 9.80 -7.92
C THR A 786 -9.19 9.67 -7.39
N PHE A 787 -9.00 9.65 -6.07
CA PHE A 787 -7.75 9.31 -5.43
C PHE A 787 -7.68 7.78 -5.25
N LEU A 788 -6.88 7.12 -6.08
CA LEU A 788 -6.74 5.67 -6.07
C LEU A 788 -5.46 5.25 -5.35
N ALA A 789 -5.56 4.35 -4.38
CA ALA A 789 -4.39 3.78 -3.72
C ALA A 789 -3.45 3.05 -4.71
N SER A 790 -4.00 2.52 -5.82
CA SER A 790 -3.24 1.89 -6.90
C SER A 790 -2.36 2.86 -7.70
N ASP A 791 -2.61 4.17 -7.61
CA ASP A 791 -1.78 5.20 -8.24
C ASP A 791 -0.48 5.45 -7.44
N VAL A 792 -0.32 4.79 -6.28
CA VAL A 792 0.87 4.89 -5.43
C VAL A 792 1.70 3.61 -5.56
N THR A 793 2.96 3.75 -5.95
CA THR A 793 3.92 2.66 -6.00
C THR A 793 4.89 2.75 -4.82
N VAL A 794 5.09 1.60 -4.17
CA VAL A 794 6.01 1.44 -3.05
C VAL A 794 6.92 0.25 -3.28
N SER A 795 8.11 0.29 -2.69
CA SER A 795 9.06 -0.82 -2.65
C SER A 795 9.45 -1.08 -1.20
N ASN A 796 9.86 -2.31 -0.90
CA ASN A 796 10.40 -2.70 0.40
C ASN A 796 9.47 -2.42 1.62
N GLY A 797 8.16 -2.43 1.39
CA GLY A 797 7.15 -2.24 2.43
C GLY A 797 5.72 -2.20 1.90
N THR A 798 4.78 -1.90 2.79
CA THR A 798 3.35 -1.78 2.49
C THR A 798 2.80 -0.44 2.98
N LEU A 799 1.74 0.04 2.32
CA LEU A 799 0.96 1.20 2.79
C LEU A 799 -0.35 0.73 3.42
N GLY A 800 -0.68 1.30 4.56
CA GLY A 800 -1.99 1.17 5.16
C GLY A 800 -3.05 2.01 4.43
N SER A 801 -4.26 2.03 5.00
CA SER A 801 -5.38 2.81 4.46
C SER A 801 -5.06 4.30 4.46
N TRP A 802 -5.46 4.98 3.39
CA TRP A 802 -5.36 6.43 3.27
C TRP A 802 -6.46 7.10 4.10
N THR A 803 -6.06 8.03 4.96
CA THR A 803 -6.96 8.89 5.74
C THR A 803 -6.97 10.29 5.12
N ARG A 804 -8.16 10.80 4.82
CA ARG A 804 -8.35 12.18 4.34
C ARG A 804 -8.39 13.14 5.52
N GLY A 805 -7.58 14.19 5.46
CA GLY A 805 -7.58 15.28 6.42
C GLY A 805 -8.87 16.09 6.36
N ALA A 806 -9.20 16.78 7.47
CA ALA A 806 -10.41 17.62 7.56
C ALA A 806 -10.40 18.80 6.56
N ASP A 807 -9.23 19.16 6.04
CA ASP A 807 -9.05 20.20 5.02
C ASP A 807 -9.42 19.73 3.60
N GLY A 808 -9.58 18.42 3.39
CA GLY A 808 -9.81 17.81 2.09
C GLY A 808 -8.63 17.78 1.12
N LYS A 809 -7.51 18.41 1.50
CA LYS A 809 -6.32 18.57 0.67
C LYS A 809 -5.21 17.60 1.05
N THR A 810 -5.26 17.05 2.25
CA THR A 810 -4.16 16.25 2.80
C THR A 810 -4.61 14.80 2.94
N TYR A 811 -3.83 13.87 2.40
CA TYR A 811 -4.08 12.43 2.49
C TYR A 811 -2.87 11.78 3.14
N THR A 812 -3.09 11.04 4.22
CA THR A 812 -2.03 10.39 4.98
C THR A 812 -2.22 8.89 5.04
N ALA A 813 -1.15 8.13 4.84
CA ALA A 813 -1.12 6.69 5.05
C ALA A 813 0.13 6.30 5.83
N THR A 814 0.03 5.25 6.64
CA THR A 814 1.19 4.67 7.32
C THR A 814 1.90 3.72 6.38
N PHE A 815 3.15 4.03 6.04
CA PHE A 815 4.06 3.09 5.40
C PHE A 815 4.71 2.22 6.47
N THR A 816 4.76 0.91 6.23
CA THR A 816 5.42 -0.08 7.09
C THR A 816 6.51 -0.78 6.27
N ALA A 817 7.77 -0.63 6.67
CA ALA A 817 8.88 -1.32 6.04
C ALA A 817 8.75 -2.84 6.20
N ALA A 818 9.10 -3.58 5.14
CA ALA A 818 9.18 -5.04 5.21
C ALA A 818 10.31 -5.47 6.17
N GLY A 819 10.12 -6.60 6.85
CA GLY A 819 11.18 -7.18 7.70
C GLY A 819 12.30 -7.81 6.88
N GLU A 820 13.49 -7.94 7.46
CA GLU A 820 14.66 -8.56 6.82
C GLU A 820 15.16 -7.84 5.55
N VAL A 821 15.00 -6.51 5.48
CA VAL A 821 15.43 -5.70 4.34
C VAL A 821 16.52 -4.71 4.75
N SER A 822 17.59 -4.63 3.95
CA SER A 822 18.59 -3.56 4.03
C SER A 822 18.75 -2.92 2.64
N ASP A 823 18.19 -1.73 2.47
CA ASP A 823 18.15 -0.98 1.21
C ASP A 823 18.36 0.52 1.46
N SER A 824 19.34 1.12 0.78
CA SER A 824 19.68 2.54 0.91
C SER A 824 18.95 3.45 -0.09
N THR A 825 18.18 2.88 -1.02
CA THR A 825 17.55 3.56 -2.15
C THR A 825 16.07 3.27 -2.25
N ASN A 826 15.25 3.99 -1.47
CA ASN A 826 13.80 3.84 -1.47
C ASN A 826 13.11 5.16 -1.81
N VAL A 827 12.10 5.10 -2.68
CA VAL A 827 11.21 6.21 -3.02
C VAL A 827 9.77 5.72 -3.10
N ILE A 828 8.83 6.54 -2.63
CA ILE A 828 7.39 6.30 -2.83
C ILE A 828 6.93 7.28 -3.90
N THR A 829 6.24 6.77 -4.92
CA THR A 829 5.84 7.57 -6.07
C THR A 829 4.32 7.55 -6.22
N TYR A 830 3.74 8.73 -6.38
CA TYR A 830 2.34 8.94 -6.71
C TYR A 830 2.20 9.38 -8.17
N THR A 831 1.47 8.61 -8.97
CA THR A 831 1.22 8.88 -10.38
C THR A 831 -0.28 8.80 -10.65
N PRO A 832 -1.03 9.91 -10.50
CA PRO A 832 -2.48 9.91 -10.66
C PRO A 832 -2.89 9.59 -12.08
N THR A 833 -3.86 8.69 -12.23
CA THR A 833 -4.41 8.29 -13.53
C THR A 833 -5.72 9.00 -13.87
N ALA A 834 -6.52 9.34 -12.85
CA ALA A 834 -7.87 9.90 -13.03
C ALA A 834 -8.23 11.01 -12.03
N LEU A 835 -7.25 11.54 -11.28
CA LEU A 835 -7.46 12.52 -10.21
C LEU A 835 -8.19 13.77 -10.72
N LYS A 836 -9.26 14.16 -10.02
CA LYS A 836 -10.07 15.36 -10.30
C LYS A 836 -10.39 16.13 -9.04
N ASP A 837 -10.55 17.44 -9.18
CA ASP A 837 -11.23 18.27 -8.17
C ASP A 837 -12.75 18.09 -8.23
N TRP A 838 -13.47 18.80 -7.35
CA TRP A 838 -14.93 18.78 -7.30
C TRP A 838 -15.61 19.44 -8.51
N ALA A 839 -14.93 20.32 -9.24
CA ALA A 839 -15.40 20.87 -10.52
C ALA A 839 -15.16 19.92 -11.71
N GLY A 840 -14.33 18.90 -11.52
CA GLY A 840 -13.97 17.89 -12.52
C GLY A 840 -12.74 18.23 -13.35
N ASN A 841 -11.90 19.21 -12.95
CA ASN A 841 -10.63 19.44 -13.66
C ASN A 841 -9.66 18.29 -13.38
N VAL A 842 -9.09 17.72 -14.44
CA VAL A 842 -8.14 16.60 -14.33
C VAL A 842 -6.75 17.12 -14.00
N ALA A 843 -6.12 16.52 -12.98
CA ALA A 843 -4.77 16.84 -12.55
C ALA A 843 -3.73 16.64 -13.66
N ILE A 844 -2.59 17.31 -13.54
CA ILE A 844 -1.44 17.07 -14.43
C ILE A 844 -0.82 15.70 -14.09
N SER A 845 -0.69 14.82 -15.08
CA SER A 845 -0.23 13.42 -14.93
C SER A 845 1.30 13.28 -14.81
N THR A 846 1.95 14.11 -14.01
CA THR A 846 3.41 14.08 -13.79
C THR A 846 3.72 13.47 -12.43
N ALA A 847 4.36 12.30 -12.40
CA ALA A 847 4.70 11.59 -11.18
C ALA A 847 5.41 12.49 -10.14
N ALA A 848 5.00 12.38 -8.88
CA ALA A 848 5.65 13.02 -7.74
C ALA A 848 6.16 11.94 -6.78
N SER A 849 7.36 12.12 -6.27
CA SER A 849 8.00 11.15 -5.38
C SER A 849 8.46 11.80 -4.08
N THR A 850 8.55 11.01 -3.02
CA THR A 850 9.25 11.41 -1.80
C THR A 850 10.74 11.68 -2.08
N SER A 851 11.42 12.31 -1.12
CA SER A 851 12.88 12.21 -1.06
C SER A 851 13.30 10.75 -0.81
N ASN A 852 14.55 10.42 -1.15
CA ASN A 852 15.11 9.10 -0.85
C ASN A 852 15.11 8.83 0.66
N PHE A 853 14.75 7.61 1.05
CA PHE A 853 14.86 7.13 2.44
C PHE A 853 15.52 5.76 2.51
N THR A 854 16.08 5.42 3.67
CA THR A 854 16.77 4.14 3.90
C THR A 854 15.90 3.21 4.73
N ILE A 855 15.97 1.91 4.45
CA ILE A 855 15.34 0.86 5.23
C ILE A 855 16.44 -0.08 5.67
N ASP A 856 16.53 -0.33 6.98
CA ASP A 856 17.43 -1.33 7.54
C ASP A 856 16.70 -2.07 8.67
N THR A 857 15.89 -3.06 8.31
CA THR A 857 15.14 -3.91 9.24
C THR A 857 15.76 -5.29 9.42
N LYS A 858 16.89 -5.56 8.75
CA LYS A 858 17.60 -6.83 8.81
C LYS A 858 18.52 -6.85 10.05
N PRO A 859 18.34 -7.78 11.00
CA PRO A 859 19.24 -7.92 12.13
C PRO A 859 20.64 -8.40 11.69
N PRO A 860 21.72 -7.96 12.38
CA PRO A 860 23.03 -8.56 12.20
C PRO A 860 23.03 -10.00 12.73
N VAL A 861 23.82 -10.87 12.08
CA VAL A 861 23.94 -12.29 12.41
C VAL A 861 25.35 -12.60 12.91
N ALA A 862 25.45 -13.24 14.08
CA ALA A 862 26.74 -13.74 14.57
C ALA A 862 27.14 -15.05 13.85
N LEU A 863 28.37 -15.08 13.36
CA LEU A 863 29.05 -16.18 12.68
C LEU A 863 30.17 -16.66 13.62
N LEU A 864 30.03 -17.86 14.20
CA LEU A 864 31.02 -18.40 15.14
C LEU A 864 31.83 -19.53 14.50
N ALA A 865 33.14 -19.52 14.77
CA ALA A 865 34.04 -20.62 14.43
C ALA A 865 33.76 -21.82 15.35
N SER A 866 33.82 -23.03 14.79
CA SER A 866 33.36 -24.26 15.45
C SER A 866 34.21 -24.71 16.64
N ASN A 867 35.46 -24.25 16.80
CA ASN A 867 36.36 -24.61 17.90
C ASN A 867 37.28 -23.43 18.28
N VAL A 868 37.59 -23.28 19.57
CA VAL A 868 38.54 -22.28 20.10
C VAL A 868 39.66 -23.03 20.82
N ALA A 869 40.92 -22.75 20.43
CA ALA A 869 42.08 -23.34 21.11
C ALA A 869 42.24 -22.74 22.52
N ASN A 870 42.79 -23.53 23.46
CA ASN A 870 43.08 -23.05 24.82
C ASN A 870 43.98 -21.80 24.79
N ASN A 871 43.69 -20.80 25.62
CA ASN A 871 44.38 -19.49 25.68
C ASN A 871 44.32 -18.62 24.41
N ALA A 872 43.61 -19.01 23.35
CA ALA A 872 43.39 -18.14 22.19
C ALA A 872 42.31 -17.08 22.50
N PRO A 873 42.46 -15.83 22.03
CA PRO A 873 41.42 -14.82 22.16
C PRO A 873 40.16 -15.29 21.42
N PHE A 874 39.05 -15.41 22.15
CA PHE A 874 37.76 -15.77 21.57
C PHE A 874 37.24 -14.61 20.73
N ALA A 875 36.98 -14.85 19.44
CA ALA A 875 36.47 -13.86 18.52
C ALA A 875 35.13 -14.31 17.91
N ILE A 876 34.20 -13.37 17.83
CA ILE A 876 32.88 -13.54 17.23
C ILE A 876 32.86 -12.72 15.96
N GLN A 877 32.59 -13.36 14.82
CA GLN A 877 32.39 -12.65 13.57
C GLN A 877 30.92 -12.31 13.37
N PHE A 878 30.66 -11.28 12.60
CA PHE A 878 29.32 -10.86 12.19
C PHE A 878 29.29 -10.73 10.66
N ASP A 879 28.14 -11.01 10.05
CA ASP A 879 27.96 -10.81 8.61
C ASP A 879 28.04 -9.31 8.22
N GLU A 880 27.76 -8.43 9.17
CA GLU A 880 27.86 -6.97 9.05
C GLU A 880 28.49 -6.28 10.27
N ALA A 881 28.65 -4.95 10.18
CA ALA A 881 29.32 -4.17 11.23
C ALA A 881 28.42 -4.03 12.46
N VAL A 882 28.92 -4.40 13.65
CA VAL A 882 28.18 -4.37 14.92
C VAL A 882 28.85 -3.46 15.93
N TYR A 883 28.04 -2.68 16.64
CA TYR A 883 28.43 -1.68 17.62
C TYR A 883 27.81 -1.98 18.98
N ALA A 884 28.55 -1.71 20.05
CA ALA A 884 28.03 -1.80 21.41
C ALA A 884 27.41 -0.47 21.84
N SER A 885 26.13 -0.49 22.23
CA SER A 885 25.42 0.67 22.81
C SER A 885 24.95 0.36 24.23
N GLY A 886 25.70 0.82 25.25
CA GLY A 886 25.31 0.68 26.67
C GLY A 886 26.24 -0.22 27.49
N THR A 887 25.74 -0.69 28.65
CA THR A 887 26.51 -1.45 29.65
C THR A 887 26.09 -2.93 29.72
N GLY A 888 25.88 -3.58 28.57
CA GLY A 888 25.56 -5.00 28.49
C GLY A 888 26.75 -5.91 28.79
N GLU A 889 26.49 -7.22 28.90
CA GLU A 889 27.50 -8.25 29.13
C GLU A 889 27.32 -9.41 28.15
N VAL A 890 28.42 -9.93 27.60
CA VAL A 890 28.44 -11.24 26.93
C VAL A 890 28.51 -12.32 28.01
N VAL A 891 27.58 -13.27 27.96
CA VAL A 891 27.53 -14.37 28.92
C VAL A 891 27.98 -15.65 28.24
N LEU A 892 29.01 -16.28 28.78
CA LEU A 892 29.45 -17.61 28.39
C LEU A 892 28.93 -18.62 29.43
N THR A 893 28.09 -19.56 29.03
CA THR A 893 27.58 -20.62 29.91
C THR A 893 28.26 -21.93 29.56
N LYS A 894 28.97 -22.49 30.54
CA LYS A 894 29.68 -23.75 30.43
C LYS A 894 28.71 -24.94 30.50
N ASP A 895 29.15 -26.11 30.04
CA ASP A 895 28.43 -27.40 30.09
C ASP A 895 27.99 -27.85 31.50
N ASP A 896 28.59 -27.31 32.56
CA ASP A 896 28.20 -27.52 33.97
C ASP A 896 27.27 -26.41 34.52
N ASP A 897 26.68 -25.60 33.64
CA ASP A 897 25.83 -24.43 33.92
C ASP A 897 26.54 -23.26 34.63
N SER A 898 27.87 -23.32 34.83
CA SER A 898 28.61 -22.16 35.35
C SER A 898 28.71 -21.06 34.29
N THR A 899 28.52 -19.81 34.71
CA THR A 899 28.51 -18.65 33.79
C THR A 899 29.73 -17.74 34.00
N VAL A 900 30.21 -17.18 32.90
CA VAL A 900 31.23 -16.13 32.85
C VAL A 900 30.60 -14.90 32.22
N HIS A 901 30.69 -13.77 32.90
CA HIS A 901 30.11 -12.51 32.47
C HIS A 901 31.22 -11.56 32.02
N ILE A 902 31.18 -11.14 30.76
CA ILE A 902 32.18 -10.27 30.14
C ILE A 902 31.51 -8.95 29.77
N PRO A 903 31.76 -7.85 30.50
CA PRO A 903 31.21 -6.55 30.17
C PRO A 903 31.61 -6.10 28.75
N LEU A 904 30.69 -5.47 28.02
CA LEU A 904 30.99 -4.91 26.69
C LEU A 904 32.09 -3.83 26.72
N ALA A 905 32.41 -3.26 27.89
CA ALA A 905 33.56 -2.38 28.06
C ALA A 905 34.92 -3.09 27.89
N ASN A 906 34.94 -4.43 28.02
CA ASN A 906 36.14 -5.26 27.96
C ASN A 906 36.25 -6.05 26.64
N VAL A 907 35.39 -5.78 25.66
CA VAL A 907 35.54 -6.34 24.31
C VAL A 907 36.23 -5.35 23.40
N THR A 908 36.89 -5.84 22.36
CA THR A 908 37.52 -5.02 21.32
C THR A 908 36.92 -5.38 19.97
N PHE A 909 36.67 -4.37 19.13
CA PHE A 909 36.17 -4.59 17.78
C PHE A 909 37.30 -4.39 16.76
N SER A 910 37.26 -5.14 15.66
CA SER A 910 38.09 -4.89 14.48
C SER A 910 37.77 -3.51 13.87
N ALA A 911 38.66 -3.00 13.03
CA ALA A 911 38.50 -1.68 12.41
C ALA A 911 37.23 -1.54 11.55
N ASP A 912 36.73 -2.65 10.99
CA ASP A 912 35.48 -2.73 10.23
C ASP A 912 34.25 -3.07 11.10
N HIS A 913 34.45 -3.23 12.42
CA HIS A 913 33.44 -3.65 13.40
C HIS A 913 32.75 -4.99 13.10
N LYS A 914 33.31 -5.83 12.22
CA LYS A 914 32.74 -7.16 11.89
C LYS A 914 33.26 -8.28 12.77
N THR A 915 34.29 -8.03 13.57
CA THR A 915 34.85 -9.00 14.52
C THR A 915 34.89 -8.40 15.91
N MET A 916 34.29 -9.07 16.89
CA MET A 916 34.38 -8.74 18.30
C MET A 916 35.26 -9.75 19.02
N THR A 917 36.35 -9.29 19.60
CA THR A 917 37.30 -10.09 20.38
C THR A 917 37.09 -9.85 21.87
N LEU A 918 36.91 -10.93 22.63
CA LEU A 918 36.74 -10.86 24.08
C LEU A 918 38.12 -10.92 24.76
N VAL A 919 38.46 -9.87 25.51
CA VAL A 919 39.75 -9.73 26.17
C VAL A 919 39.68 -10.30 27.58
N ASP A 920 39.80 -11.63 27.71
CA ASP A 920 40.40 -12.35 28.87
C ASP A 920 40.26 -13.87 28.63
N ALA A 921 41.28 -14.50 28.02
CA ALA A 921 41.27 -15.93 27.69
C ALA A 921 41.57 -16.85 28.89
N GLY A 922 41.79 -16.30 30.10
CA GLY A 922 42.12 -17.09 31.30
C GLY A 922 40.93 -17.84 31.94
N VAL A 923 39.72 -17.67 31.41
CA VAL A 923 38.47 -18.19 32.00
C VAL A 923 37.91 -19.42 31.28
N LEU A 924 38.40 -19.72 30.07
CA LEU A 924 37.96 -20.87 29.28
C LEU A 924 38.74 -22.13 29.70
N VAL A 925 38.02 -23.17 30.11
CA VAL A 925 38.59 -24.44 30.56
C VAL A 925 38.60 -25.42 29.37
N PRO A 926 39.77 -25.98 29.00
CA PRO A 926 39.85 -26.97 27.92
C PRO A 926 39.02 -28.22 28.17
N GLY A 927 38.49 -28.80 27.09
CA GLY A 927 37.69 -30.02 27.11
C GLY A 927 36.21 -29.80 27.43
N HIS A 928 35.75 -28.55 27.50
CA HIS A 928 34.38 -28.18 27.82
C HIS A 928 33.68 -27.44 26.67
N GLN A 929 32.35 -27.61 26.60
CA GLN A 929 31.47 -26.80 25.74
C GLN A 929 31.06 -25.52 26.44
N TYR A 930 30.98 -24.45 25.66
CA TYR A 930 30.44 -23.18 26.07
C TYR A 930 29.34 -22.75 25.10
N SER A 931 28.25 -22.24 25.65
CA SER A 931 27.28 -21.47 24.89
C SER A 931 27.52 -19.97 25.11
N VAL A 932 27.37 -19.19 24.04
CA VAL A 932 27.44 -17.73 24.08
C VAL A 932 26.03 -17.18 24.04
N THR A 933 25.75 -16.27 24.96
CA THR A 933 24.58 -15.39 24.92
C THR A 933 25.08 -13.96 24.71
N LEU A 934 24.66 -13.36 23.61
CA LEU A 934 25.02 -12.00 23.24
C LEU A 934 23.96 -11.01 23.74
N PRO A 935 24.38 -9.86 24.31
CA PRO A 935 23.46 -8.85 24.81
C PRO A 935 22.74 -8.10 23.67
N PRO A 936 21.47 -7.68 23.85
CA PRO A 936 20.72 -6.88 22.86
C PRO A 936 21.30 -5.47 22.65
N GLU A 937 22.24 -5.05 23.51
CA GLU A 937 23.04 -3.83 23.38
C GLU A 937 24.02 -3.87 22.19
N LEU A 938 24.26 -5.03 21.59
CA LEU A 938 24.99 -5.18 20.33
C LEU A 938 24.04 -4.99 19.14
N LYS A 939 24.31 -3.97 18.34
CA LYS A 939 23.44 -3.52 17.24
C LYS A 939 24.23 -3.20 15.98
N ASP A 940 23.60 -3.29 14.82
CA ASP A 940 24.20 -2.80 13.58
C ASP A 940 24.19 -1.25 13.50
N GLY A 941 24.61 -0.72 12.34
CA GLY A 941 24.53 0.72 12.06
C GLY A 941 23.10 1.27 11.94
N GLY A 942 22.11 0.42 11.66
CA GLY A 942 20.68 0.74 11.63
C GLY A 942 20.01 0.72 13.01
N GLY A 943 20.70 0.21 14.04
CA GLY A 943 20.18 0.09 15.40
C GLY A 943 19.42 -1.22 15.68
N ASN A 944 19.44 -2.19 14.75
CA ASN A 944 18.81 -3.49 14.94
C ASN A 944 19.63 -4.35 15.91
N PRO A 945 19.02 -4.95 16.94
CA PRO A 945 19.71 -5.89 17.81
C PRO A 945 20.04 -7.18 17.05
N LEU A 946 21.11 -7.88 17.47
CA LEU A 946 21.45 -9.21 16.93
C LEU A 946 20.26 -10.18 16.92
N SER A 947 20.19 -11.02 15.89
CA SER A 947 19.24 -12.14 15.85
C SER A 947 19.42 -13.04 17.07
N SER A 948 18.33 -13.35 17.80
CA SER A 948 18.43 -14.18 19.01
C SER A 948 18.89 -15.60 18.67
N GLY A 949 20.03 -16.02 19.23
CA GLY A 949 20.57 -17.36 19.06
C GLY A 949 21.51 -17.74 20.21
N THR A 950 21.43 -18.99 20.65
CA THR A 950 22.43 -19.58 21.55
C THR A 950 23.44 -20.30 20.69
N TYR A 951 24.68 -19.82 20.70
CA TYR A 951 25.74 -20.37 19.86
C TYR A 951 26.69 -21.22 20.69
N TRP A 952 27.06 -22.38 20.18
CA TRP A 952 27.90 -23.34 20.89
C TRP A 952 29.29 -23.39 20.28
N PHE A 953 30.32 -23.42 21.13
CA PHE A 953 31.69 -23.71 20.73
C PHE A 953 32.35 -24.66 21.73
N GLN A 954 33.32 -25.42 21.24
CA GLN A 954 34.16 -26.30 22.05
C GLN A 954 35.50 -25.61 22.33
N VAL A 955 35.97 -25.67 23.57
CA VAL A 955 37.35 -25.30 23.89
C VAL A 955 38.18 -26.58 23.82
N THR A 956 38.98 -26.73 22.78
CA THR A 956 39.77 -27.96 22.58
C THR A 956 41.03 -27.93 23.43
N THR A 957 41.44 -29.09 23.97
CA THR A 957 42.82 -29.27 24.44
C THR A 957 43.72 -29.09 23.25
N ASP A 958 44.59 -28.09 23.31
CA ASP A 958 45.57 -27.81 22.27
C ASP A 958 46.39 -29.07 21.96
N GLY A 959 46.57 -29.36 20.68
CA GLY A 959 47.32 -30.53 20.21
C GLY A 959 48.83 -30.32 20.38
N LYS A 960 49.64 -31.29 19.97
CA LYS A 960 51.06 -31.02 19.73
C LYS A 960 51.19 -30.22 18.42
N PRO A 961 52.10 -29.24 18.33
CA PRO A 961 52.33 -28.55 17.08
C PRO A 961 52.79 -29.54 16.00
N SER A 962 52.38 -29.31 14.76
CA SER A 962 52.72 -30.16 13.61
C SER A 962 53.46 -29.35 12.54
N ALA A 963 54.61 -29.86 12.08
CA ALA A 963 55.32 -29.27 10.94
C ALA A 963 54.67 -29.74 9.65
N LEU A 964 54.19 -28.81 8.83
CA LEU A 964 53.35 -29.06 7.65
C LEU A 964 54.13 -29.07 6.34
N SER A 965 55.08 -28.15 6.19
CA SER A 965 55.85 -27.99 4.95
C SER A 965 57.25 -27.43 5.23
N ALA A 966 58.14 -27.63 4.26
CA ALA A 966 59.45 -26.98 4.24
C ALA A 966 59.71 -26.41 2.84
N ARG A 967 60.25 -25.20 2.76
CA ARG A 967 60.57 -24.51 1.50
C ARG A 967 61.93 -23.82 1.55
N PHE A 968 62.67 -23.85 0.45
CA PHE A 968 63.91 -23.08 0.32
C PHE A 968 63.60 -21.60 0.05
N LEU A 969 64.39 -20.70 0.63
CA LEU A 969 64.21 -19.26 0.46
C LEU A 969 64.94 -18.72 -0.78
N ASP A 970 66.10 -19.28 -1.09
CA ASP A 970 66.93 -18.91 -2.24
C ASP A 970 66.85 -20.00 -3.31
N TYR A 971 65.74 -20.04 -4.06
CA TYR A 971 65.55 -20.97 -5.17
C TYR A 971 65.93 -20.34 -6.52
N SER A 972 67.15 -19.81 -6.64
CA SER A 972 67.63 -19.30 -7.94
C SER A 972 68.06 -20.43 -8.89
N GLY A 973 68.24 -21.65 -8.38
CA GLY A 973 68.89 -22.75 -9.10
C GLY A 973 70.38 -22.50 -9.28
N GLY A 974 71.19 -23.56 -9.16
CA GLY A 974 72.64 -23.44 -9.27
C GLY A 974 73.39 -24.54 -8.53
N THR A 975 74.70 -24.56 -8.75
CA THR A 975 75.66 -25.34 -7.95
C THR A 975 76.16 -24.45 -6.82
N TYR A 976 76.12 -24.96 -5.59
CA TYR A 976 76.61 -24.33 -4.38
C TYR A 976 77.92 -25.00 -3.95
N HIS A 977 78.89 -24.18 -3.53
CA HIS A 977 80.26 -24.59 -3.22
C HIS A 977 80.56 -24.41 -1.74
N VAL A 978 81.69 -24.93 -1.29
CA VAL A 978 82.12 -24.86 0.11
C VAL A 978 82.05 -23.41 0.63
N GLY A 979 81.32 -23.21 1.74
CA GLY A 979 81.10 -21.92 2.37
C GLY A 979 79.83 -21.18 1.96
N ASP A 980 79.15 -21.59 0.88
CA ASP A 980 77.87 -21.00 0.50
C ASP A 980 76.77 -21.33 1.52
N GLN A 981 75.84 -20.39 1.73
CA GLN A 981 74.71 -20.56 2.64
C GLN A 981 73.41 -20.85 1.89
N ILE A 982 72.68 -21.85 2.37
CA ILE A 982 71.36 -22.24 1.87
C ILE A 982 70.35 -22.10 3.01
N GLN A 983 69.32 -21.27 2.80
CA GLN A 983 68.28 -21.02 3.79
C GLN A 983 66.96 -21.69 3.42
N PHE A 984 66.23 -22.16 4.43
CA PHE A 984 64.89 -22.71 4.25
C PHE A 984 63.99 -22.41 5.45
N GLU A 985 62.68 -22.43 5.19
CA GLU A 985 61.61 -22.19 6.13
C GLU A 985 60.81 -23.47 6.35
N VAL A 986 60.51 -23.76 7.62
CA VAL A 986 59.61 -24.83 8.04
C VAL A 986 58.33 -24.18 8.57
N GLU A 987 57.20 -24.54 7.99
CA GLU A 987 55.88 -24.02 8.36
C GLU A 987 55.15 -25.00 9.28
N PHE A 988 54.49 -24.47 10.30
CA PHE A 988 53.73 -25.20 11.30
C PHE A 988 52.24 -24.86 11.19
N ASN A 989 51.38 -25.77 11.66
CA ASN A 989 49.93 -25.55 11.72
C ASN A 989 49.51 -24.43 12.69
N GLU A 990 50.43 -23.96 13.52
CA GLU A 990 50.21 -22.99 14.58
C GLU A 990 51.53 -22.26 14.93
N ASN A 991 51.46 -21.23 15.78
CA ASN A 991 52.65 -20.54 16.26
C ASN A 991 53.47 -21.45 17.20
N VAL A 992 54.78 -21.46 17.02
CA VAL A 992 55.69 -22.29 17.82
C VAL A 992 56.82 -21.48 18.44
N PHE A 993 57.25 -21.91 19.62
CA PHE A 993 58.32 -21.33 20.42
C PHE A 993 59.48 -22.31 20.50
N VAL A 994 60.69 -21.80 20.29
CA VAL A 994 61.90 -22.60 20.28
C VAL A 994 62.60 -22.50 21.63
N SER A 995 62.95 -23.64 22.17
CA SER A 995 63.87 -23.81 23.30
C SER A 995 65.08 -24.62 22.83
N GLY A 996 66.30 -24.20 23.19
CA GLY A 996 67.53 -24.80 22.67
C GLY A 996 67.83 -24.46 21.19
N THR A 997 68.58 -25.34 20.51
CA THR A 997 69.08 -25.14 19.14
C THR A 997 68.62 -26.30 18.23
N PRO A 998 67.37 -26.29 17.74
CA PRO A 998 66.89 -27.36 16.86
C PRO A 998 67.69 -27.39 15.55
N LYS A 999 67.89 -28.60 15.03
CA LYS A 999 68.67 -28.85 13.81
C LYS A 999 67.93 -29.81 12.88
N ILE A 1000 68.21 -29.70 11.58
CA ILE A 1000 67.63 -30.56 10.54
C ILE A 1000 68.77 -31.23 9.78
N GLN A 1001 68.79 -32.56 9.73
CA GLN A 1001 69.79 -33.31 8.97
C GLN A 1001 69.47 -33.24 7.47
N LEU A 1002 70.49 -33.00 6.66
CA LEU A 1002 70.45 -32.94 5.21
C LEU A 1002 71.39 -34.01 4.65
N GLU A 1003 70.86 -34.82 3.72
CA GLU A 1003 71.68 -35.76 2.94
C GLU A 1003 72.53 -34.93 1.98
N THR A 1004 73.79 -34.72 2.33
CA THR A 1004 74.69 -33.74 1.70
C THR A 1004 75.87 -34.39 0.99
N GLY A 1005 75.98 -35.72 1.05
CA GLY A 1005 76.99 -36.49 0.34
C GLY A 1005 77.22 -37.83 1.00
N THR A 1006 78.48 -38.21 1.18
CA THR A 1006 78.87 -39.39 1.98
C THR A 1006 78.77 -39.17 3.48
N VAL A 1007 78.73 -37.91 3.91
CA VAL A 1007 78.54 -37.48 5.29
C VAL A 1007 77.35 -36.54 5.30
N ASP A 1008 76.35 -36.82 6.13
CA ASP A 1008 75.23 -35.92 6.30
C ASP A 1008 75.58 -34.77 7.22
N GLN A 1009 75.06 -33.60 6.91
CA GLN A 1009 75.30 -32.37 7.64
C GLN A 1009 73.99 -31.84 8.22
N TYR A 1010 74.09 -30.87 9.12
CA TYR A 1010 72.93 -30.27 9.76
C TYR A 1010 72.75 -28.82 9.34
N ALA A 1011 71.51 -28.46 9.04
CA ALA A 1011 71.05 -27.09 9.03
C ALA A 1011 70.68 -26.64 10.45
N GLU A 1012 71.07 -25.43 10.81
CA GLU A 1012 70.86 -24.87 12.14
C GLU A 1012 69.71 -23.87 12.15
N TYR A 1013 68.90 -23.88 13.21
CA TYR A 1013 67.88 -22.87 13.44
C TYR A 1013 68.49 -21.46 13.56
N THR A 1014 67.84 -20.49 12.92
CA THR A 1014 68.28 -19.09 12.90
C THR A 1014 67.27 -18.14 13.54
N THR A 1015 65.99 -18.19 13.14
CA THR A 1015 64.95 -17.26 13.61
C THR A 1015 63.53 -17.81 13.37
N GLY A 1016 62.52 -17.17 13.96
CA GLY A 1016 61.09 -17.49 13.73
C GLY A 1016 60.30 -17.91 14.98
N SER A 1017 60.94 -18.04 16.15
CA SER A 1017 60.24 -18.35 17.41
C SER A 1017 59.13 -17.34 17.71
N GLY A 1018 57.97 -17.83 18.14
CA GLY A 1018 56.74 -17.05 18.35
C GLY A 1018 55.90 -16.85 17.08
N SER A 1019 56.24 -17.53 15.99
CA SER A 1019 55.49 -17.52 14.73
C SER A 1019 55.23 -18.94 14.24
N ASN A 1020 54.42 -19.09 13.20
CA ASN A 1020 54.15 -20.38 12.54
C ASN A 1020 55.23 -20.79 11.53
N THR A 1021 56.32 -20.04 11.40
CA THR A 1021 57.40 -20.33 10.44
C THR A 1021 58.77 -20.22 11.11
N LEU A 1022 59.57 -21.29 11.06
CA LEU A 1022 60.95 -21.30 11.57
C LEU A 1022 61.95 -21.33 10.42
N ARG A 1023 63.00 -20.53 10.50
CA ARG A 1023 64.08 -20.46 9.51
C ARG A 1023 65.31 -21.26 9.95
N PHE A 1024 65.87 -22.00 9.00
CA PHE A 1024 67.10 -22.76 9.16
C PHE A 1024 68.12 -22.34 8.08
N SER A 1025 69.40 -22.44 8.42
CA SER A 1025 70.50 -22.16 7.51
C SER A 1025 71.50 -23.30 7.54
N TYR A 1026 71.92 -23.74 6.36
CA TYR A 1026 72.99 -24.70 6.15
C TYR A 1026 74.14 -24.03 5.40
N THR A 1027 75.37 -24.36 5.75
CA THR A 1027 76.58 -23.91 5.05
C THR A 1027 77.20 -25.13 4.39
N VAL A 1028 77.51 -25.06 3.09
CA VAL A 1028 78.12 -26.18 2.37
C VAL A 1028 79.52 -26.45 2.92
N HIS A 1029 79.81 -27.70 3.25
CA HIS A 1029 81.09 -28.16 3.76
C HIS A 1029 81.92 -28.83 2.66
N GLU A 1030 83.22 -28.96 2.92
CA GLU A 1030 84.13 -29.71 2.06
C GLU A 1030 83.71 -31.18 1.98
N GLY A 1031 83.65 -31.72 0.76
CA GLY A 1031 83.23 -33.09 0.47
C GLY A 1031 81.72 -33.29 0.29
N ASP A 1032 80.91 -32.24 0.49
CA ASP A 1032 79.47 -32.31 0.22
C ASP A 1032 79.24 -32.42 -1.30
N SER A 1033 78.46 -33.39 -1.74
CA SER A 1033 78.20 -33.64 -3.16
C SER A 1033 76.80 -34.22 -3.34
N GLN A 1034 75.87 -33.41 -3.83
CA GLN A 1034 74.48 -33.81 -4.07
C GLN A 1034 73.93 -33.21 -5.34
N ALA A 1035 73.37 -34.08 -6.19
CA ALA A 1035 72.77 -33.66 -7.45
C ALA A 1035 71.42 -32.94 -7.26
N ASN A 1036 70.73 -33.17 -6.14
CA ASN A 1036 69.48 -32.51 -5.82
C ASN A 1036 69.19 -32.55 -4.31
N LEU A 1037 69.56 -31.47 -3.59
CA LEU A 1037 69.31 -31.34 -2.15
C LEU A 1037 67.81 -31.34 -1.80
N VAL A 1038 66.94 -30.98 -2.75
CA VAL A 1038 65.46 -30.92 -2.53
C VAL A 1038 64.86 -32.30 -2.25
N GLY A 1039 65.40 -33.36 -2.86
CA GLY A 1039 64.96 -34.75 -2.64
C GLY A 1039 65.70 -35.46 -1.50
N ALA A 1040 66.63 -34.76 -0.85
CA ALA A 1040 67.57 -35.27 0.14
C ALA A 1040 67.28 -34.76 1.57
N LEU A 1041 66.24 -33.94 1.73
CA LEU A 1041 65.59 -33.78 3.02
C LEU A 1041 64.98 -35.14 3.40
N LEU A 1042 65.27 -35.61 4.62
CA LEU A 1042 64.69 -36.78 5.33
C LEU A 1042 65.60 -38.01 5.47
N HIS A 1043 66.24 -38.10 6.64
CA HIS A 1043 66.23 -39.37 7.40
C HIS A 1043 66.12 -39.19 8.92
N ASP A 1044 66.49 -38.04 9.50
CA ASP A 1044 66.36 -37.85 10.95
C ASP A 1044 65.99 -36.42 11.37
N LEU A 1045 64.75 -36.25 11.83
CA LEU A 1045 64.21 -35.02 12.40
C LEU A 1045 64.14 -35.08 13.94
N SER A 1046 64.72 -36.13 14.55
CA SER A 1046 64.74 -36.32 16.02
C SER A 1046 65.46 -35.19 16.76
N ALA A 1047 66.33 -34.45 16.08
CA ALA A 1047 67.01 -33.26 16.63
C ALA A 1047 66.09 -32.04 16.82
N MET A 1048 64.82 -32.11 16.38
CA MET A 1048 63.79 -31.10 16.64
C MET A 1048 62.88 -31.47 17.82
N ASP A 1049 62.87 -32.74 18.22
CA ASP A 1049 61.95 -33.31 19.22
C ASP A 1049 62.21 -32.68 20.60
N GLY A 1050 61.14 -32.28 21.29
CA GLY A 1050 61.23 -31.69 22.64
C GLY A 1050 61.86 -30.29 22.72
N LEU A 1051 62.28 -29.70 21.59
CA LEU A 1051 62.87 -28.35 21.55
C LEU A 1051 61.88 -27.29 21.07
N ILE A 1052 60.86 -27.68 20.29
CA ILE A 1052 59.85 -26.78 19.74
C ILE A 1052 58.53 -27.06 20.48
N LYS A 1053 57.83 -26.02 20.93
CA LYS A 1053 56.54 -26.14 21.63
C LYS A 1053 55.54 -25.10 21.13
N ASN A 1054 54.25 -25.30 21.36
CA ASN A 1054 53.26 -24.25 21.17
C ASN A 1054 53.05 -23.40 22.43
N ASP A 1055 52.12 -22.45 22.36
CA ASP A 1055 51.68 -21.63 23.50
C ASP A 1055 51.09 -22.47 24.65
N GLY A 1056 50.63 -23.69 24.36
CA GLY A 1056 50.11 -24.66 25.32
C GLY A 1056 51.15 -25.51 26.05
N ASP A 1057 52.46 -25.24 25.89
CA ASP A 1057 53.57 -26.04 26.43
C ASP A 1057 53.62 -27.50 25.91
N HIS A 1058 52.93 -27.81 24.82
CA HIS A 1058 53.03 -29.10 24.17
C HIS A 1058 54.22 -29.12 23.19
N PHE A 1059 55.16 -30.01 23.45
CA PHE A 1059 56.34 -30.16 22.60
C PHE A 1059 56.02 -30.92 21.31
N LEU A 1060 56.57 -30.43 20.21
CA LEU A 1060 56.68 -31.14 18.94
C LEU A 1060 57.32 -32.50 19.20
N ASP A 1061 56.73 -33.54 18.63
CA ASP A 1061 57.33 -34.87 18.61
C ASP A 1061 57.49 -35.37 17.18
N THR A 1062 58.25 -36.45 17.04
CA THR A 1062 58.59 -37.05 15.74
C THR A 1062 57.34 -37.50 14.94
N ALA A 1063 56.21 -37.81 15.59
CA ALA A 1063 54.98 -38.24 14.90
C ALA A 1063 54.19 -37.07 14.29
N HIS A 1064 54.45 -35.84 14.73
CA HIS A 1064 53.78 -34.63 14.25
C HIS A 1064 54.63 -33.83 13.24
N ILE A 1065 55.71 -34.44 12.73
CA ILE A 1065 56.50 -33.86 11.65
C ILE A 1065 56.02 -34.51 10.35
N VAL A 1066 55.07 -33.85 9.66
CA VAL A 1066 54.39 -34.37 8.47
C VAL A 1066 54.55 -33.37 7.34
N PHE A 1067 55.64 -33.50 6.57
CA PHE A 1067 55.80 -32.74 5.35
C PHE A 1067 54.90 -33.32 4.26
N ASP A 1068 53.69 -32.76 4.12
CA ASP A 1068 52.74 -33.16 3.05
C ASP A 1068 53.28 -32.76 1.66
N HIS A 1069 54.13 -31.73 1.64
CA HIS A 1069 54.82 -31.26 0.45
C HIS A 1069 56.14 -30.55 0.84
N ILE A 1070 57.24 -30.92 0.18
CA ILE A 1070 58.41 -30.03 0.07
C ILE A 1070 58.18 -29.24 -1.21
N ASP A 1071 57.92 -27.95 -1.08
CA ASP A 1071 57.47 -27.13 -2.19
C ASP A 1071 58.61 -26.91 -3.20
N GLY A 1072 58.58 -27.67 -4.28
CA GLY A 1072 59.40 -27.49 -5.48
C GLY A 1072 58.66 -26.75 -6.59
N SER A 1073 57.54 -26.07 -6.29
CA SER A 1073 56.61 -25.51 -7.29
C SER A 1073 57.09 -24.21 -7.96
N TYR A 1074 58.41 -24.06 -8.15
CA TYR A 1074 59.04 -23.02 -8.96
C TYR A 1074 60.10 -23.61 -9.91
N GLY A 1075 59.68 -24.48 -10.83
CA GLY A 1075 60.46 -24.84 -12.03
C GLY A 1075 61.55 -25.91 -11.84
N THR A 1076 62.07 -26.39 -12.98
CA THR A 1076 62.99 -27.54 -13.16
C THR A 1076 64.40 -27.36 -12.59
N SER A 1077 64.61 -26.41 -11.67
CA SER A 1077 65.94 -25.99 -11.21
C SER A 1077 66.34 -26.73 -9.93
N THR A 1078 67.24 -27.71 -10.00
CA THR A 1078 67.73 -28.46 -8.83
C THR A 1078 68.77 -27.66 -8.03
N ILE A 1079 68.73 -27.72 -6.69
CA ILE A 1079 69.82 -27.26 -5.81
C ILE A 1079 70.92 -28.33 -5.82
N LYS A 1080 72.07 -28.02 -6.41
CA LYS A 1080 73.23 -28.92 -6.47
C LYS A 1080 74.28 -28.50 -5.46
N LEU A 1081 74.82 -29.45 -4.72
CA LEU A 1081 76.00 -29.25 -3.90
C LEU A 1081 77.19 -29.83 -4.63
N ASP A 1082 78.24 -29.04 -4.74
CA ASP A 1082 79.53 -29.44 -5.26
C ASP A 1082 80.62 -28.82 -4.39
N GLY A 1083 80.96 -29.52 -3.31
CA GLY A 1083 82.04 -29.19 -2.39
C GLY A 1083 83.25 -30.10 -2.55
N ILE A 1084 83.36 -30.84 -3.66
CA ILE A 1084 84.52 -31.68 -3.99
C ILE A 1084 85.47 -30.84 -4.84
N ALA A 1085 86.70 -30.65 -4.38
CA ALA A 1085 87.72 -29.97 -5.17
C ALA A 1085 88.26 -30.85 -6.31
N PRO A 1086 88.65 -30.27 -7.47
CA PRO A 1086 89.22 -31.03 -8.57
C PRO A 1086 90.55 -31.68 -8.17
N THR A 1087 90.85 -32.85 -8.72
CA THR A 1087 92.14 -33.53 -8.50
C THR A 1087 92.92 -33.67 -9.81
N ALA A 1088 94.23 -33.36 -9.78
CA ALA A 1088 95.10 -33.59 -10.93
C ALA A 1088 95.69 -35.02 -10.91
N GLY A 1089 95.64 -35.69 -12.06
CA GLY A 1089 96.27 -36.98 -12.28
C GLY A 1089 97.80 -36.90 -12.33
N THR A 1090 98.47 -37.99 -11.96
CA THR A 1090 99.94 -38.06 -11.81
C THR A 1090 100.72 -38.14 -13.13
N ASN A 1091 100.05 -38.16 -14.28
CA ASN A 1091 100.68 -38.29 -15.59
C ASN A 1091 100.82 -36.92 -16.28
N LEU A 1092 101.98 -36.28 -16.08
CA LEU A 1092 102.38 -35.18 -16.96
C LEU A 1092 102.88 -35.72 -18.30
N THR A 1093 102.40 -35.13 -19.38
CA THR A 1093 102.87 -35.42 -20.74
C THR A 1093 103.43 -34.15 -21.37
N LEU A 1094 104.56 -34.31 -22.07
CA LEU A 1094 105.15 -33.28 -22.93
C LEU A 1094 104.65 -33.52 -24.35
N ASP A 1095 104.01 -32.52 -24.96
CA ASP A 1095 103.50 -32.62 -26.33
C ASP A 1095 104.59 -32.22 -27.35
N PRO A 1096 104.94 -33.07 -28.34
CA PRO A 1096 105.87 -32.70 -29.40
C PRO A 1096 105.23 -31.73 -30.41
N ASP A 1097 105.82 -30.54 -30.55
CA ASP A 1097 105.44 -29.58 -31.60
C ASP A 1097 105.78 -30.16 -32.99
N THR A 1098 104.83 -30.15 -33.92
CA THR A 1098 104.93 -30.85 -35.23
C THR A 1098 105.63 -30.03 -36.32
N HIS A 1099 106.46 -29.06 -35.95
CA HIS A 1099 107.22 -28.24 -36.89
C HIS A 1099 108.72 -28.62 -36.92
N GLU A 1100 109.24 -28.78 -38.14
CA GLU A 1100 110.54 -29.37 -38.48
C GLU A 1100 111.73 -28.83 -37.64
N ASN A 1101 112.50 -29.76 -37.06
CA ASN A 1101 113.88 -29.64 -36.59
C ASN A 1101 114.22 -28.80 -35.32
N ASN A 1102 113.35 -28.78 -34.30
CA ASN A 1102 113.79 -28.50 -32.92
C ASN A 1102 113.02 -29.37 -31.91
N LEU A 1103 113.67 -30.41 -31.37
CA LEU A 1103 113.17 -31.27 -30.29
C LEU A 1103 113.24 -30.57 -28.92
N TYR A 1104 112.47 -29.49 -28.76
CA TYR A 1104 112.15 -28.93 -27.45
C TYR A 1104 110.63 -28.92 -27.31
N SER A 1105 110.07 -29.80 -26.48
CA SER A 1105 108.66 -29.73 -26.12
C SER A 1105 108.43 -28.41 -25.39
N ASN A 1106 107.55 -27.56 -25.91
CA ASN A 1106 107.32 -26.24 -25.33
C ASN A 1106 106.06 -26.18 -24.47
N THR A 1107 105.42 -27.31 -24.16
CA THR A 1107 104.14 -27.33 -23.44
C THR A 1107 104.07 -28.49 -22.44
N LEU A 1108 103.59 -28.19 -21.23
CA LEU A 1108 103.41 -29.09 -20.10
C LEU A 1108 101.92 -29.30 -19.83
N ASN A 1109 101.43 -30.53 -19.90
CA ASN A 1109 99.99 -30.82 -19.74
C ASN A 1109 99.68 -31.37 -18.34
N LEU A 1110 98.77 -30.72 -17.63
CA LEU A 1110 98.15 -31.16 -16.38
C LEU A 1110 96.72 -31.64 -16.67
N ASN A 1111 96.42 -32.89 -16.34
CA ASN A 1111 95.09 -33.47 -16.56
C ASN A 1111 94.38 -33.63 -15.22
N PHE A 1112 93.22 -33.01 -15.09
CA PHE A 1112 92.33 -33.10 -13.96
C PHE A 1112 91.27 -34.18 -14.17
N ASP A 1113 90.72 -34.71 -13.08
CA ASP A 1113 89.56 -35.60 -13.10
C ASP A 1113 88.29 -34.91 -13.61
N GLU A 1114 88.23 -33.59 -13.50
CA GLU A 1114 87.14 -32.76 -13.99
C GLU A 1114 87.60 -31.48 -14.71
N ALA A 1115 86.64 -30.71 -15.23
CA ALA A 1115 86.94 -29.50 -15.98
C ALA A 1115 87.38 -28.39 -15.03
N VAL A 1116 88.49 -27.72 -15.34
CA VAL A 1116 89.07 -26.67 -14.48
C VAL A 1116 89.11 -25.32 -15.17
N ASN A 1117 89.17 -24.27 -14.37
CA ASN A 1117 89.35 -22.88 -14.76
C ASN A 1117 90.53 -22.27 -13.99
N PHE A 1118 91.03 -21.13 -14.48
CA PHE A 1118 92.12 -20.40 -13.85
C PHE A 1118 91.70 -18.98 -13.48
N THR A 1119 91.95 -18.56 -12.24
CA THR A 1119 91.64 -17.22 -11.72
C THR A 1119 92.91 -16.40 -11.54
N HIS A 1120 93.40 -16.26 -10.30
CA HIS A 1120 94.44 -15.31 -9.92
C HIS A 1120 95.43 -16.03 -9.01
N GLY A 1121 96.71 -16.01 -9.36
CA GLY A 1121 97.76 -16.68 -8.62
C GLY A 1121 98.89 -17.10 -9.53
N SER A 1122 99.76 -17.97 -9.04
CA SER A 1122 100.90 -18.47 -9.80
C SER A 1122 101.03 -19.98 -9.75
N ILE A 1123 101.48 -20.56 -10.86
CA ILE A 1123 101.97 -21.94 -10.92
C ILE A 1123 103.48 -21.87 -11.05
N GLU A 1124 104.19 -22.59 -10.18
CA GLU A 1124 105.65 -22.65 -10.17
C GLU A 1124 106.11 -24.07 -10.49
N LEU A 1125 107.03 -24.21 -11.44
CA LEU A 1125 107.75 -25.45 -11.72
C LEU A 1125 109.06 -25.44 -10.93
N HIS A 1126 109.30 -26.46 -10.11
CA HIS A 1126 110.50 -26.59 -9.29
C HIS A 1126 111.37 -27.76 -9.74
N ASP A 1127 112.68 -27.60 -9.62
CA ASP A 1127 113.64 -28.70 -9.71
C ASP A 1127 113.60 -29.51 -8.41
N ALA A 1128 113.33 -30.82 -8.48
CA ALA A 1128 113.13 -31.66 -7.30
C ALA A 1128 114.42 -31.92 -6.50
N GLY A 1129 115.61 -31.73 -7.10
CA GLY A 1129 116.89 -31.93 -6.42
C GLY A 1129 117.37 -30.70 -5.65
N THR A 1130 117.06 -29.49 -6.16
CA THR A 1130 117.53 -28.21 -5.62
C THR A 1130 116.43 -27.36 -4.99
N ASN A 1131 115.17 -27.70 -5.25
CA ASN A 1131 113.98 -26.93 -4.91
C ASN A 1131 113.94 -25.50 -5.51
N ALA A 1132 114.75 -25.23 -6.53
CA ALA A 1132 114.75 -23.94 -7.20
C ALA A 1132 113.57 -23.84 -8.17
N VAL A 1133 112.92 -22.67 -8.24
CA VAL A 1133 111.88 -22.35 -9.24
C VAL A 1133 112.54 -22.24 -10.62
N VAL A 1134 112.10 -23.07 -11.55
CA VAL A 1134 112.59 -23.19 -12.92
C VAL A 1134 111.71 -22.41 -13.90
N ALA A 1135 110.41 -22.34 -13.64
CA ALA A 1135 109.45 -21.52 -14.39
C ALA A 1135 108.32 -21.07 -13.47
N THR A 1136 107.75 -19.91 -13.76
CA THR A 1136 106.57 -19.38 -13.08
C THR A 1136 105.58 -18.89 -14.12
N TRP A 1137 104.33 -19.32 -13.99
CA TRP A 1137 103.21 -18.84 -14.75
C TRP A 1137 102.33 -17.99 -13.84
N THR A 1138 102.20 -16.70 -14.14
CA THR A 1138 101.32 -15.78 -13.41
C THR A 1138 100.30 -15.19 -14.37
N GLY A 1139 99.07 -14.95 -13.88
CA GLY A 1139 98.05 -14.36 -14.73
C GLY A 1139 96.70 -14.22 -14.06
N THR A 1140 95.79 -13.61 -14.81
CA THR A 1140 94.45 -13.21 -14.36
C THR A 1140 93.42 -13.77 -15.35
N SER A 1141 92.39 -14.44 -14.85
CA SER A 1141 91.30 -15.14 -15.55
C SER A 1141 91.14 -14.85 -17.06
N SER A 1142 91.76 -15.68 -17.90
CA SER A 1142 91.35 -15.82 -19.30
C SER A 1142 91.59 -17.25 -19.80
N SER A 1143 90.66 -17.78 -20.59
CA SER A 1143 90.78 -19.09 -21.24
C SER A 1143 91.81 -19.12 -22.38
N THR A 1144 92.36 -17.95 -22.76
CA THR A 1144 93.37 -17.79 -23.81
C THR A 1144 94.51 -16.90 -23.31
N HIS A 1145 95.48 -17.51 -22.63
CA HIS A 1145 96.70 -16.82 -22.20
C HIS A 1145 97.85 -17.18 -23.15
N PRO A 1146 98.79 -16.26 -23.46
CA PRO A 1146 99.94 -16.59 -24.33
C PRO A 1146 100.81 -17.74 -23.79
N ASP A 1147 100.80 -17.91 -22.46
CA ASP A 1147 101.62 -18.90 -21.77
C ASP A 1147 100.85 -20.12 -21.24
N TRP A 1148 99.52 -20.20 -21.43
CA TRP A 1148 98.75 -21.40 -21.12
C TRP A 1148 97.42 -21.48 -21.87
N THR A 1149 96.92 -22.71 -22.07
CA THR A 1149 95.60 -22.98 -22.64
C THR A 1149 94.86 -23.97 -21.77
N ILE A 1150 93.56 -23.73 -21.54
CA ILE A 1150 92.68 -24.64 -20.82
C ILE A 1150 91.68 -25.24 -21.80
N SER A 1151 91.55 -26.56 -21.78
CA SER A 1151 90.58 -27.29 -22.60
C SER A 1151 89.93 -28.40 -21.78
N GLY A 1152 88.72 -28.12 -21.28
CA GLY A 1152 88.00 -29.03 -20.38
C GLY A 1152 88.84 -29.36 -19.15
N ASN A 1153 89.23 -30.63 -19.03
CA ASN A 1153 89.98 -31.14 -17.88
C ASN A 1153 91.50 -31.02 -18.05
N SER A 1154 91.99 -30.38 -19.11
CA SER A 1154 93.43 -30.27 -19.39
C SER A 1154 93.92 -28.82 -19.34
N LEU A 1155 94.93 -28.56 -18.52
CA LEU A 1155 95.67 -27.30 -18.47
C LEU A 1155 97.03 -27.50 -19.13
N GLN A 1156 97.25 -26.81 -20.25
CA GLN A 1156 98.49 -26.83 -21.00
C GLN A 1156 99.31 -25.57 -20.68
N LEU A 1157 100.50 -25.71 -20.11
CA LEU A 1157 101.39 -24.62 -19.73
C LEU A 1157 102.56 -24.51 -20.71
N LYS A 1158 102.72 -23.38 -21.37
CA LYS A 1158 103.81 -23.13 -22.30
C LYS A 1158 105.10 -22.84 -21.55
N LEU A 1159 106.16 -23.60 -21.84
CA LEU A 1159 107.49 -23.39 -21.30
C LEU A 1159 108.13 -22.13 -21.93
N PRO A 1160 108.83 -21.28 -21.14
CA PRO A 1160 109.47 -20.07 -21.67
C PRO A 1160 110.50 -20.39 -22.76
N ALA A 1161 110.50 -19.63 -23.86
CA ALA A 1161 111.38 -19.83 -25.03
C ALA A 1161 112.89 -19.69 -24.73
N ASN A 1162 113.26 -19.25 -23.53
CA ASN A 1162 114.64 -19.07 -23.08
C ASN A 1162 115.09 -20.37 -22.38
N GLY A 1163 115.28 -21.43 -23.17
CA GLY A 1163 115.66 -22.78 -22.73
C GLY A 1163 117.03 -22.88 -22.06
N ALA A 1164 117.18 -22.31 -20.87
CA ALA A 1164 118.38 -22.45 -20.04
C ALA A 1164 118.17 -23.27 -18.75
N GLY A 1165 116.94 -23.75 -18.48
CA GLY A 1165 116.59 -24.41 -17.21
C GLY A 1165 116.17 -25.89 -17.27
N ILE A 1166 115.79 -26.42 -18.43
CA ILE A 1166 115.29 -27.82 -18.58
C ILE A 1166 116.18 -28.60 -19.56
N ALA A 1167 117.43 -28.16 -19.74
CA ALA A 1167 118.38 -28.75 -20.68
C ALA A 1167 119.11 -30.01 -20.12
N ASN A 1168 118.81 -30.43 -18.88
CA ASN A 1168 119.37 -31.62 -18.26
C ASN A 1168 118.26 -32.57 -17.76
N PRO A 1169 118.46 -33.90 -17.83
CA PRO A 1169 117.53 -34.85 -17.23
C PRO A 1169 117.40 -34.58 -15.73
N GLY A 1170 116.18 -34.30 -15.29
CA GLY A 1170 115.89 -33.93 -13.91
C GLY A 1170 114.47 -34.33 -13.51
N HIS A 1171 114.27 -34.53 -12.21
CA HIS A 1171 112.95 -34.67 -11.62
C HIS A 1171 112.41 -33.26 -11.37
N PHE A 1172 111.19 -32.98 -11.82
CA PHE A 1172 110.52 -31.70 -11.58
C PHE A 1172 109.16 -31.93 -10.93
N TYR A 1173 108.69 -30.91 -10.21
CA TYR A 1173 107.36 -30.91 -9.59
C TYR A 1173 106.74 -29.51 -9.64
N ILE A 1174 105.42 -29.42 -9.44
CA ILE A 1174 104.67 -28.16 -9.54
C ILE A 1174 104.13 -27.76 -8.17
N ILE A 1175 104.18 -26.46 -7.86
CA ILE A 1175 103.49 -25.85 -6.73
C ILE A 1175 102.52 -24.80 -7.26
N THR A 1176 101.32 -24.73 -6.68
CA THR A 1176 100.38 -23.64 -6.93
C THR A 1176 100.40 -22.67 -5.76
N VAL A 1177 100.39 -21.37 -6.04
CA VAL A 1177 100.42 -20.31 -5.03
C VAL A 1177 99.19 -19.42 -5.23
N GLY A 1178 98.37 -19.33 -4.18
CA GLY A 1178 97.13 -18.54 -4.21
C GLY A 1178 95.93 -19.26 -4.85
N HIS A 1179 95.94 -20.60 -4.90
CA HIS A 1179 94.86 -21.44 -5.46
C HIS A 1179 94.32 -20.97 -6.81
N PRO A 1180 95.19 -20.79 -7.82
CA PRO A 1180 94.79 -20.23 -9.10
C PRO A 1180 93.89 -21.15 -9.93
N ILE A 1181 93.76 -22.43 -9.56
CA ILE A 1181 93.00 -23.45 -10.31
C ILE A 1181 91.79 -23.83 -9.48
N HIS A 1182 90.61 -23.81 -10.08
CA HIS A 1182 89.35 -24.27 -9.50
C HIS A 1182 88.59 -25.08 -10.53
N ASP A 1183 87.65 -25.92 -10.12
CA ASP A 1183 86.76 -26.61 -11.05
C ASP A 1183 85.75 -25.64 -11.71
N THR A 1184 84.84 -26.16 -12.52
CA THR A 1184 83.75 -25.34 -13.10
C THR A 1184 82.73 -24.83 -12.07
N ALA A 1185 82.73 -25.42 -10.88
CA ALA A 1185 81.86 -25.03 -9.78
C ALA A 1185 82.47 -23.83 -9.02
N GLY A 1186 83.79 -23.81 -8.82
CA GLY A 1186 84.52 -22.82 -8.04
C GLY A 1186 85.29 -23.42 -6.87
N ASN A 1187 85.38 -24.75 -6.72
CA ASN A 1187 86.19 -25.35 -5.66
C ASN A 1187 87.66 -25.29 -6.04
N ASP A 1188 88.47 -24.74 -5.13
CA ASP A 1188 89.90 -24.55 -5.33
C ASP A 1188 90.66 -25.88 -5.33
N PHE A 1189 91.48 -26.09 -6.35
CA PHE A 1189 92.51 -27.12 -6.32
C PHE A 1189 93.51 -26.76 -5.20
N ALA A 1190 93.54 -27.60 -4.16
CA ALA A 1190 94.42 -27.44 -3.00
C ALA A 1190 95.91 -27.39 -3.38
N GLY A 1191 96.27 -27.82 -4.58
CA GLY A 1191 97.64 -27.82 -5.08
C GLY A 1191 98.45 -29.00 -4.58
N TYR A 1192 99.70 -29.06 -5.02
CA TYR A 1192 100.68 -30.01 -4.53
C TYR A 1192 101.60 -29.29 -3.54
N SER A 1193 101.86 -29.92 -2.40
CA SER A 1193 102.51 -29.29 -1.25
C SER A 1193 104.04 -29.45 -1.25
N GLY A 1194 104.59 -30.28 -2.13
CA GLY A 1194 106.03 -30.48 -2.28
C GLY A 1194 106.42 -31.54 -3.29
N ALA A 1195 107.73 -31.81 -3.36
CA ALA A 1195 108.35 -32.72 -4.34
C ALA A 1195 107.87 -34.17 -4.26
N SER A 1196 107.10 -34.59 -3.25
CA SER A 1196 106.55 -35.95 -3.17
C SER A 1196 105.32 -36.16 -4.04
N ASP A 1197 104.61 -35.09 -4.40
CA ASP A 1197 103.20 -35.21 -4.80
C ASP A 1197 103.03 -35.28 -6.33
N LEU A 1198 103.98 -34.75 -7.10
CA LEU A 1198 103.92 -34.77 -8.57
C LEU A 1198 105.32 -34.72 -9.22
N ASN A 1199 106.05 -35.85 -9.19
CA ASN A 1199 107.35 -35.95 -9.85
C ASN A 1199 107.23 -36.50 -11.27
N PHE A 1200 107.79 -35.78 -12.24
CA PHE A 1200 107.99 -36.30 -13.59
C PHE A 1200 109.44 -36.16 -14.04
N ILE A 1201 109.85 -37.08 -14.93
CA ILE A 1201 111.17 -37.11 -15.53
C ILE A 1201 111.03 -36.65 -16.96
N VAL A 1202 111.84 -35.67 -17.37
CA VAL A 1202 112.00 -35.32 -18.79
C VAL A 1202 112.99 -36.33 -19.41
N PRO A 1203 112.56 -37.24 -20.31
CA PRO A 1203 113.44 -38.25 -20.88
C PRO A 1203 114.41 -37.63 -21.91
N VAL A 1204 115.64 -38.15 -21.95
CA VAL A 1204 116.65 -37.84 -22.97
C VAL A 1204 116.46 -38.77 -24.15
N THR A 1205 116.34 -38.25 -25.37
CA THR A 1205 116.77 -39.00 -26.56
C THR A 1205 117.51 -38.09 -27.53
N ALA A 1206 118.60 -38.61 -28.07
CA ALA A 1206 119.29 -38.06 -29.24
C ALA A 1206 118.40 -38.06 -30.47
#